data_AF-A0A1Q2MFH8-F1
#
_entry.id   AF-A0A1Q2MFH8-F1
#
_cell.length_a   1.000
_cell.length_b   1.000
_cell.length_c   1.000
_cell.angle_alpha   90.00
_cell.angle_beta   90.00
_cell.angle_gamma   90.00
#
_symmetry.space_group_name_H-M   'P 1'
#
loop_
_entity.id
_entity.type
_entity.pdbx_description
1 polymer ?
#
loop_
_entity_poly.entity_id
_entity_poly.type
_entity_poly.pdbx_seq_one_letter_code
_entity_poly.pdbx_strand_id
1 'polypeptide(L)'
;MREYTSSPQFWRLNCTYELNPLEKLLPHSADYLVWGGLVVDFADPKGFKIFADYHEKLVDQGITGFKADECDRQPLDDTTPFNYPYCSVFSSGIDGEQMTQLYGQYYQKSILSVFEKKNLRTWSDVRATGSLAAPYSFTLYSDAYSQEEYLRQLLNASFAGQLWSPEIREAATYEELISRLGMAVFAPQICINAWFVPNPLWMQFDREKNQANKFLPESERKQIIAKVRELVELRMSLLPYLYSAFAKYHFTGLPPVRALPIEFPNDLKVRNVEDQYMFGDNIMVAPVLGSRSGRTVYMPAGYNWINFDSNKLYQGGENYRVNIEPGQTPIFVRENSIIPLAEPVQNVNKDTIFEITAYVYGNDPSDFELFEDDGLSYDYEDGKFGKLRLSWVNSKQKGSVKRTGNFQNKRYKIKAFKKVDISRAADKFSALPIAKASHQNEFAYKAIDGDTNTIWKTGESQSPGQWFILDLKENQLIRGISLNCGVAGGDYPREYEIYISRYSSFKESPVAKGKARDGMVEIKFPNTFGRYIKIVQTGSDNASWWSIAELKVHSLSAVELASDIHISDLEPVKSVQQFEKMKVNKSYMNSPLQIAGTVYKKGIGTHAPSEIIYELKPEYKRFVAAVGVDDNNTGTDYQGEVIFKVYVDDQLLAESPIVAKGQNYIFDIELPCNADEIRLVVNEANEGPNFDHANWVNSGFITK
;
A
#
# COMPACT_ATOMS: atom_id res chain seq x y z
N MET A 1 -24.81 -15.48 -9.68
CA MET A 1 -25.75 -14.43 -10.09
C MET A 1 -25.91 -14.49 -11.59
N ARG A 2 -27.13 -14.33 -12.10
CA ARG A 2 -27.38 -14.03 -13.51
C ARG A 2 -27.79 -12.56 -13.53
N GLU A 3 -26.90 -11.73 -14.05
CA GLU A 3 -27.11 -10.29 -14.17
C GLU A 3 -27.48 -9.98 -15.61
N TYR A 4 -28.46 -9.10 -15.80
CA TYR A 4 -28.93 -8.66 -17.10
C TYR A 4 -28.69 -7.16 -17.25
N THR A 5 -28.02 -6.73 -18.31
CA THR A 5 -27.90 -5.30 -18.61
C THR A 5 -29.24 -4.78 -19.09
N SER A 6 -29.84 -3.89 -18.30
CA SER A 6 -31.07 -3.21 -18.65
C SER A 6 -30.72 -1.79 -19.05
N SER A 7 -30.90 -1.45 -20.33
CA SER A 7 -30.98 -0.05 -20.72
C SER A 7 -32.42 0.41 -20.50
N PRO A 8 -32.64 1.59 -19.88
CA PRO A 8 -33.97 2.15 -19.75
C PRO A 8 -34.50 2.65 -21.11
N GLN A 9 -33.65 2.59 -22.13
CA GLN A 9 -33.91 2.96 -23.51
C GLN A 9 -34.14 1.68 -24.31
N PHE A 10 -35.35 1.50 -24.79
CA PHE A 10 -35.69 0.26 -25.49
C PHE A 10 -35.30 0.35 -26.97
N TRP A 11 -34.25 -0.37 -27.35
CA TRP A 11 -33.79 -0.49 -28.74
C TRP A 11 -34.81 -1.20 -29.65
N ARG A 12 -34.77 -0.84 -30.95
CA ARG A 12 -35.67 -1.32 -32.02
C ARG A 12 -35.78 -2.84 -32.09
N LEU A 13 -36.93 -3.39 -31.68
CA LEU A 13 -37.42 -4.69 -32.19
C LEU A 13 -38.07 -4.48 -33.56
N ASN A 14 -37.24 -4.41 -34.60
CA ASN A 14 -37.69 -4.71 -35.95
C ASN A 14 -37.80 -6.24 -36.05
N CYS A 15 -39.01 -6.79 -35.86
CA CYS A 15 -39.54 -8.02 -36.46
C CYS A 15 -40.92 -8.37 -35.84
N THR A 16 -41.97 -7.82 -36.45
CA THR A 16 -43.32 -8.39 -36.68
C THR A 16 -43.90 -9.50 -35.78
N TYR A 17 -45.11 -9.18 -35.27
CA TYR A 17 -46.28 -10.05 -34.96
C TYR A 17 -46.24 -10.89 -33.68
N GLU A 18 -46.08 -10.22 -32.54
CA GLU A 18 -47.02 -10.24 -31.40
C GLU A 18 -46.60 -9.06 -30.50
N LEU A 19 -47.47 -8.03 -30.42
CA LEU A 19 -47.32 -6.76 -29.67
C LEU A 19 -46.16 -6.75 -28.66
N ASN A 20 -45.11 -5.98 -28.95
CA ASN A 20 -44.06 -5.75 -27.96
C ASN A 20 -44.73 -5.19 -26.70
N PRO A 21 -44.64 -5.87 -25.52
CA PRO A 21 -45.35 -5.44 -24.31
C PRO A 21 -44.99 -4.01 -23.87
N LEU A 22 -43.89 -3.47 -24.41
CA LEU A 22 -43.36 -2.14 -24.14
C LEU A 22 -43.96 -1.04 -25.03
N GLU A 23 -44.74 -1.34 -26.08
CA GLU A 23 -45.50 -0.32 -26.82
C GLU A 23 -46.45 0.46 -25.89
N LYS A 24 -46.90 -0.21 -24.82
CA LYS A 24 -47.73 0.41 -23.76
C LYS A 24 -47.00 1.49 -22.97
N LEU A 25 -45.67 1.62 -23.09
CA LEU A 25 -44.88 2.68 -22.48
C LEU A 25 -44.92 3.99 -23.28
N LEU A 26 -45.33 3.97 -24.56
CA LEU A 26 -45.37 5.16 -25.40
C LEU A 26 -46.12 6.36 -24.77
N PRO A 27 -47.33 6.20 -24.19
CA PRO A 27 -48.01 7.31 -23.50
C PRO A 27 -47.42 7.64 -22.12
N HIS A 28 -46.42 6.88 -21.67
CA HIS A 28 -45.78 6.96 -20.35
C HIS A 28 -44.26 7.16 -20.47
N SER A 29 -43.84 7.93 -21.48
CA SER A 29 -42.45 8.20 -21.84
C SER A 29 -42.22 9.70 -22.05
N ALA A 30 -40.95 10.11 -22.09
CA ALA A 30 -40.57 11.45 -22.53
C ALA A 30 -40.98 11.74 -23.97
N ASP A 31 -41.08 13.02 -24.30
CA ASP A 31 -41.26 13.53 -25.67
C ASP A 31 -40.00 13.40 -26.55
N TYR A 32 -38.91 12.89 -26.00
CA TYR A 32 -37.62 12.70 -26.67
C TYR A 32 -37.19 11.23 -26.64
N LEU A 33 -36.52 10.81 -27.71
CA LEU A 33 -35.95 9.47 -27.82
C LEU A 33 -34.45 9.51 -27.58
N VAL A 34 -33.92 8.48 -26.93
CA VAL A 34 -32.48 8.34 -26.73
C VAL A 34 -32.01 7.06 -27.40
N TRP A 35 -30.99 7.17 -28.26
CA TRP A 35 -30.62 6.17 -29.28
C TRP A 35 -31.82 5.59 -30.08
N GLY A 36 -32.87 6.38 -30.27
CA GLY A 36 -34.10 5.96 -30.96
C GLY A 36 -35.03 5.07 -30.12
N GLY A 37 -34.76 4.89 -28.84
CA GLY A 37 -35.61 4.20 -27.86
C GLY A 37 -36.44 5.16 -27.02
N LEU A 38 -37.58 4.67 -26.51
CA LEU A 38 -38.41 5.40 -25.56
C LEU A 38 -37.67 5.58 -24.24
N VAL A 39 -37.80 6.76 -23.64
CA VAL A 39 -37.33 7.06 -22.29
C VAL A 39 -38.53 6.97 -21.35
N VAL A 40 -38.57 5.93 -20.52
CA VAL A 40 -39.71 5.70 -19.62
C VAL A 40 -39.82 6.82 -18.59
N ASP A 41 -41.02 7.37 -18.44
CA ASP A 41 -41.29 8.22 -17.28
C ASP A 41 -41.57 7.34 -16.06
N PHE A 42 -40.57 7.19 -15.20
CA PHE A 42 -40.72 6.44 -13.97
C PHE A 42 -41.45 7.20 -12.85
N ALA A 43 -41.67 8.51 -12.99
CA ALA A 43 -42.53 9.27 -12.09
C ALA A 43 -44.03 9.09 -12.44
N ASP A 44 -44.35 8.67 -13.66
CA ASP A 44 -45.68 8.18 -14.03
C ASP A 44 -45.91 6.78 -13.42
N PRO A 45 -46.86 6.60 -12.49
CA PRO A 45 -47.10 5.31 -11.85
C PRO A 45 -47.44 4.17 -12.82
N LYS A 46 -48.03 4.49 -13.99
CA LYS A 46 -48.33 3.48 -15.02
C LYS A 46 -47.07 3.08 -15.78
N GLY A 47 -46.23 4.04 -16.16
CA GLY A 47 -44.93 3.79 -16.79
C GLY A 47 -44.04 2.93 -15.90
N PHE A 48 -43.89 3.36 -14.64
CA PHE A 48 -43.21 2.60 -13.59
C PHE A 48 -43.70 1.15 -13.50
N LYS A 49 -45.02 0.96 -13.41
CA LYS A 49 -45.61 -0.38 -13.27
C LYS A 49 -45.37 -1.27 -14.47
N ILE A 50 -45.54 -0.75 -15.70
CA ILE A 50 -45.32 -1.54 -16.92
C ILE A 50 -43.86 -2.03 -16.99
N PHE A 51 -42.91 -1.14 -16.63
CA PHE A 51 -41.50 -1.49 -16.58
C PHE A 51 -41.19 -2.54 -15.51
N ALA A 52 -41.70 -2.36 -14.29
CA ALA A 52 -41.54 -3.31 -13.19
C ALA A 52 -42.16 -4.68 -13.52
N ASP A 53 -43.37 -4.72 -14.10
CA ASP A 53 -44.04 -5.97 -14.49
C ASP A 53 -43.25 -6.74 -15.57
N TYR A 54 -42.53 -6.03 -16.46
CA TYR A 54 -41.62 -6.66 -17.41
C TYR A 54 -40.41 -7.29 -16.71
N HIS A 55 -39.80 -6.56 -15.77
CA HIS A 55 -38.65 -7.06 -14.98
C HIS A 55 -39.06 -8.21 -14.07
N GLU A 56 -40.29 -8.22 -13.54
CA GLU A 56 -40.84 -9.33 -12.77
C GLU A 56 -40.81 -10.64 -13.56
N LYS A 57 -41.14 -10.63 -14.86
CA LYS A 57 -41.06 -11.82 -15.70
C LYS A 57 -39.63 -12.33 -15.85
N LEU A 58 -38.64 -11.43 -15.90
CA LEU A 58 -37.22 -11.80 -15.97
C LEU A 58 -36.74 -12.38 -14.63
N VAL A 59 -37.17 -11.79 -13.52
CA VAL A 59 -36.89 -12.32 -12.17
C VAL A 59 -37.52 -13.71 -11.99
N ASP A 60 -38.74 -13.94 -12.50
CA ASP A 60 -39.39 -15.26 -12.51
C ASP A 60 -38.61 -16.30 -13.33
N GLN A 61 -37.77 -15.87 -14.29
CA GLN A 61 -36.85 -16.74 -15.05
C GLN A 61 -35.49 -16.95 -14.34
N GLY A 62 -35.31 -16.38 -13.15
CA GLY A 62 -34.11 -16.54 -12.32
C GLY A 62 -33.03 -15.47 -12.52
N ILE A 63 -33.37 -14.30 -13.09
CA ILE A 63 -32.48 -13.13 -13.04
C ILE A 63 -32.41 -12.60 -11.60
N THR A 64 -31.20 -12.35 -11.10
CA THR A 64 -30.95 -12.02 -9.69
C THR A 64 -30.59 -10.56 -9.46
N GLY A 65 -30.29 -9.82 -10.52
CA GLY A 65 -29.90 -8.42 -10.49
C GLY A 65 -29.80 -7.84 -11.90
N PHE A 66 -29.69 -6.52 -11.96
CA PHE A 66 -29.69 -5.77 -13.20
C PHE A 66 -28.57 -4.74 -13.20
N LYS A 67 -27.97 -4.50 -14.36
CA LYS A 67 -27.09 -3.37 -14.59
C LYS A 67 -27.89 -2.25 -15.25
N ALA A 68 -28.29 -1.27 -14.46
CA ALA A 68 -29.07 -0.10 -14.85
C ALA A 68 -28.16 0.95 -15.52
N ASP A 69 -27.95 0.76 -16.82
CA ASP A 69 -27.02 1.55 -17.63
C ASP A 69 -27.62 2.87 -18.11
N GLU A 70 -26.77 3.79 -18.54
CA GLU A 70 -27.14 4.96 -19.36
C GLU A 70 -28.28 5.81 -18.78
N CYS A 71 -28.30 5.91 -17.44
CA CYS A 71 -29.24 6.71 -16.67
C CYS A 71 -28.61 7.99 -16.06
N ASP A 72 -27.37 8.30 -16.46
CA ASP A 72 -26.58 9.46 -16.08
C ASP A 72 -26.77 10.63 -17.04
N ARG A 73 -26.29 11.81 -16.64
CA ARG A 73 -26.47 13.04 -17.42
C ARG A 73 -25.61 13.05 -18.68
N GLN A 74 -26.11 13.69 -19.74
CA GLN A 74 -25.27 14.09 -20.86
C GLN A 74 -24.37 15.28 -20.47
N PRO A 75 -23.04 15.23 -20.72
CA PRO A 75 -22.17 16.38 -20.61
C PRO A 75 -22.59 17.50 -21.57
N LEU A 76 -22.49 18.76 -21.13
CA LEU A 76 -22.91 19.92 -21.93
C LEU A 76 -22.08 20.10 -23.21
N ASP A 77 -20.87 19.55 -23.25
CA ASP A 77 -19.91 19.63 -24.34
C ASP A 77 -19.91 18.40 -25.25
N ASP A 78 -20.67 17.35 -24.92
CA ASP A 78 -20.79 16.16 -25.77
C ASP A 78 -21.76 16.42 -26.93
N THR A 79 -21.21 16.41 -28.15
CA THR A 79 -21.97 16.61 -29.38
C THR A 79 -22.76 15.37 -29.83
N THR A 80 -22.55 14.22 -29.18
CA THR A 80 -23.29 12.99 -29.45
C THR A 80 -24.43 12.86 -28.44
N PRO A 81 -25.68 13.19 -28.79
CA PRO A 81 -26.79 13.14 -27.84
C PRO A 81 -27.10 11.70 -27.44
N PHE A 82 -26.56 11.31 -26.28
CA PHE A 82 -26.80 10.02 -25.65
C PHE A 82 -27.79 10.10 -24.49
N ASN A 83 -28.34 11.29 -24.21
CA ASN A 83 -29.47 11.45 -23.31
C ASN A 83 -30.47 12.50 -23.81
N TYR A 84 -31.62 12.62 -23.16
CA TYR A 84 -32.63 13.63 -23.45
C TYR A 84 -32.17 15.03 -22.99
N PRO A 85 -32.56 16.10 -23.68
CA PRO A 85 -32.23 17.47 -23.27
C PRO A 85 -33.02 17.91 -22.03
N TYR A 86 -32.50 18.89 -21.29
CA TYR A 86 -33.17 19.43 -20.10
C TYR A 86 -34.55 20.06 -20.38
N CYS A 87 -34.81 20.46 -21.63
CA CYS A 87 -36.12 20.98 -22.04
C CYS A 87 -37.14 19.88 -22.41
N SER A 88 -36.79 18.60 -22.30
CA SER A 88 -37.74 17.51 -22.50
C SER A 88 -38.88 17.54 -21.49
N VAL A 89 -40.02 17.00 -21.91
CA VAL A 89 -41.23 16.88 -21.08
C VAL A 89 -41.58 15.41 -20.92
N PHE A 90 -41.77 14.99 -19.67
CA PHE A 90 -42.20 13.64 -19.32
C PHE A 90 -43.72 13.57 -19.11
N SER A 91 -44.33 12.39 -19.25
CA SER A 91 -45.79 12.21 -19.19
C SER A 91 -46.43 12.58 -17.84
N SER A 92 -45.66 12.55 -16.76
CA SER A 92 -45.99 13.03 -15.41
C SER A 92 -46.00 14.54 -15.28
N GLY A 93 -45.44 15.27 -16.24
CA GLY A 93 -45.25 16.71 -16.22
C GLY A 93 -43.92 17.17 -15.61
N ILE A 94 -43.05 16.25 -15.18
CA ILE A 94 -41.67 16.56 -14.79
C ILE A 94 -40.87 16.97 -16.03
N ASP A 95 -40.02 17.99 -15.90
CA ASP A 95 -39.12 18.42 -16.97
C ASP A 95 -37.82 17.61 -17.01
N GLY A 96 -37.07 17.74 -18.12
CA GLY A 96 -35.82 17.00 -18.32
C GLY A 96 -34.72 17.33 -17.32
N GLU A 97 -34.69 18.55 -16.77
CA GLU A 97 -33.72 18.93 -15.74
C GLU A 97 -33.98 18.16 -14.43
N GLN A 98 -35.21 18.23 -13.93
CA GLN A 98 -35.64 17.53 -12.72
C GLN A 98 -35.52 16.01 -12.91
N MET A 99 -35.95 15.50 -14.06
CA MET A 99 -35.87 14.06 -14.33
C MET A 99 -34.43 13.59 -14.38
N THR A 100 -33.49 14.34 -14.98
CA THR A 100 -32.06 13.94 -15.00
C THR A 100 -31.52 13.69 -13.59
N GLN A 101 -31.94 14.46 -12.58
CA GLN A 101 -31.50 14.27 -11.20
C GLN A 101 -32.12 13.03 -10.52
N LEU A 102 -33.32 12.63 -10.96
CA LEU A 102 -34.12 11.59 -10.30
C LEU A 102 -34.14 10.27 -11.06
N TYR A 103 -33.77 10.25 -12.34
CA TYR A 103 -34.00 9.14 -13.25
C TYR A 103 -33.37 7.84 -12.73
N GLY A 104 -32.07 7.89 -12.40
CA GLY A 104 -31.37 6.75 -11.83
C GLY A 104 -32.00 6.23 -10.53
N GLN A 105 -32.52 7.10 -9.66
CA GLN A 105 -33.19 6.68 -8.42
C GLN A 105 -34.53 6.00 -8.69
N TYR A 106 -35.35 6.57 -9.57
CA TYR A 106 -36.61 5.94 -9.93
C TYR A 106 -36.40 4.62 -10.67
N TYR A 107 -35.36 4.53 -11.47
CA TYR A 107 -34.97 3.30 -12.14
C TYR A 107 -34.57 2.22 -11.11
N GLN A 108 -33.76 2.57 -10.12
CA GLN A 108 -33.46 1.65 -9.01
C GLN A 108 -34.73 1.21 -8.28
N LYS A 109 -35.63 2.14 -7.95
CA LYS A 109 -36.91 1.83 -7.28
C LYS A 109 -37.79 0.88 -8.09
N SER A 110 -37.84 1.02 -9.42
CA SER A 110 -38.67 0.16 -10.26
C SER A 110 -38.18 -1.29 -10.21
N ILE A 111 -36.87 -1.50 -10.27
CA ILE A 111 -36.23 -2.80 -10.09
C ILE A 111 -36.45 -3.33 -8.67
N LEU A 112 -36.16 -2.54 -7.64
CA LEU A 112 -36.28 -2.97 -6.23
C LEU A 112 -37.71 -3.40 -5.88
N SER A 113 -38.71 -2.70 -6.40
CA SER A 113 -40.13 -3.02 -6.12
C SER A 113 -40.50 -4.46 -6.48
N VAL A 114 -39.87 -5.02 -7.52
CA VAL A 114 -40.08 -6.42 -7.96
C VAL A 114 -39.49 -7.39 -6.94
N PHE A 115 -38.27 -7.10 -6.48
CA PHE A 115 -37.53 -7.92 -5.54
C PHE A 115 -38.15 -7.90 -4.13
N GLU A 116 -38.52 -6.70 -3.64
CA GLU A 116 -39.26 -6.50 -2.39
C GLU A 116 -40.59 -7.24 -2.39
N LYS A 117 -41.39 -7.12 -3.46
CA LYS A 117 -42.66 -7.84 -3.62
C LYS A 117 -42.50 -9.36 -3.49
N LYS A 118 -41.35 -9.91 -3.90
CA LYS A 118 -41.04 -11.34 -3.86
C LYS A 118 -40.31 -11.78 -2.59
N ASN A 119 -40.06 -10.86 -1.64
CA ASN A 119 -39.22 -11.10 -0.47
C ASN A 119 -37.82 -11.64 -0.84
N LEU A 120 -37.21 -11.03 -1.86
CA LEU A 120 -35.87 -11.39 -2.35
C LEU A 120 -34.99 -10.15 -2.37
N ARG A 121 -33.79 -10.22 -1.81
CA ARG A 121 -32.76 -9.19 -2.00
C ARG A 121 -32.18 -9.28 -3.40
N THR A 122 -31.67 -8.16 -3.89
CA THR A 122 -30.87 -8.09 -5.11
C THR A 122 -29.53 -7.41 -4.82
N TRP A 123 -28.59 -7.57 -5.74
CA TRP A 123 -27.41 -6.74 -5.85
C TRP A 123 -27.28 -6.37 -7.31
N SER A 124 -27.29 -5.07 -7.60
CA SER A 124 -27.40 -4.54 -8.95
C SER A 124 -26.41 -3.39 -9.17
N ASP A 125 -26.17 -3.02 -10.42
CA ASP A 125 -25.29 -1.92 -10.79
C ASP A 125 -26.13 -0.75 -11.31
N VAL A 126 -25.70 0.50 -11.07
CA VAL A 126 -26.37 1.69 -11.61
C VAL A 126 -25.35 2.74 -12.03
N ARG A 127 -25.58 3.44 -13.16
CA ARG A 127 -24.64 4.47 -13.63
C ARG A 127 -24.87 5.86 -13.03
N ALA A 128 -26.08 6.10 -12.49
CA ALA A 128 -26.42 7.34 -11.80
C ALA A 128 -27.33 7.11 -10.61
N THR A 129 -27.06 7.86 -9.54
CA THR A 129 -27.94 7.93 -8.38
C THR A 129 -27.75 9.28 -7.69
N GLY A 130 -28.47 9.51 -6.59
CA GLY A 130 -28.42 10.78 -5.87
C GLY A 130 -28.42 10.61 -4.36
N SER A 131 -28.63 11.71 -3.64
CA SER A 131 -28.80 11.70 -2.19
C SER A 131 -29.97 10.80 -1.77
N LEU A 132 -29.90 10.25 -0.55
CA LEU A 132 -30.92 9.35 0.02
C LEU A 132 -31.03 7.97 -0.64
N ALA A 133 -30.18 7.66 -1.62
CA ALA A 133 -30.13 6.33 -2.23
C ALA A 133 -29.30 5.29 -1.44
N ALA A 134 -28.79 5.66 -0.26
CA ALA A 134 -28.05 4.76 0.62
C ALA A 134 -28.74 3.42 0.93
N PRO A 135 -30.09 3.36 1.06
CA PRO A 135 -30.81 2.10 1.27
C PRO A 135 -30.89 1.20 0.03
N TYR A 136 -30.58 1.69 -1.17
CA TYR A 136 -30.72 0.91 -2.39
C TYR A 136 -29.55 -0.05 -2.56
N SER A 137 -29.85 -1.31 -2.90
CA SER A 137 -28.85 -2.37 -3.10
C SER A 137 -28.17 -2.27 -4.46
N PHE A 138 -27.64 -1.09 -4.78
CA PHE A 138 -26.98 -0.77 -6.04
C PHE A 138 -25.56 -0.27 -5.82
N THR A 139 -24.67 -0.66 -6.72
CA THR A 139 -23.30 -0.15 -6.78
C THR A 139 -23.12 0.75 -8.00
N LEU A 140 -22.53 1.93 -7.78
CA LEU A 140 -22.19 2.83 -8.87
C LEU A 140 -21.01 2.29 -9.69
N TYR A 141 -21.08 2.49 -11.00
CA TYR A 141 -19.98 2.31 -11.95
C TYR A 141 -20.02 3.44 -13.00
N SER A 142 -18.99 3.52 -13.85
CA SER A 142 -18.95 4.44 -14.98
C SER A 142 -17.98 3.96 -16.07
N ASP A 143 -18.01 4.64 -17.22
CA ASP A 143 -17.07 4.41 -18.30
C ASP A 143 -15.72 5.11 -18.10
N ALA A 144 -15.54 5.86 -17.00
CA ALA A 144 -14.22 6.34 -16.59
C ALA A 144 -13.25 5.16 -16.42
N TYR A 145 -11.93 5.41 -16.50
CA TYR A 145 -10.97 4.31 -16.37
C TYR A 145 -9.62 4.64 -15.74
N SER A 146 -9.39 5.90 -15.34
CA SER A 146 -8.21 6.26 -14.55
C SER A 146 -8.27 5.56 -13.19
N GLN A 147 -7.16 4.97 -12.76
CA GLN A 147 -7.08 4.34 -11.44
C GLN A 147 -7.19 5.39 -10.32
N GLU A 148 -6.65 6.58 -10.53
CA GLU A 148 -6.76 7.71 -9.61
C GLU A 148 -8.21 8.17 -9.45
N GLU A 149 -8.95 8.30 -10.55
CA GLU A 149 -10.37 8.66 -10.53
C GLU A 149 -11.19 7.60 -9.81
N TYR A 150 -10.94 6.32 -10.09
CA TYR A 150 -11.61 5.21 -9.41
C TYR A 150 -11.37 5.21 -7.90
N LEU A 151 -10.13 5.46 -7.48
CA LEU A 151 -9.79 5.54 -6.06
C LEU A 151 -10.53 6.72 -5.41
N ARG A 152 -10.51 7.90 -6.04
CA ARG A 152 -11.23 9.08 -5.53
C ARG A 152 -12.74 8.86 -5.48
N GLN A 153 -13.33 8.20 -6.48
CA GLN A 153 -14.76 7.87 -6.51
C GLN A 153 -15.11 6.88 -5.39
N LEU A 154 -14.26 5.88 -5.13
CA LEU A 154 -14.42 4.96 -4.01
C LEU A 154 -14.45 5.69 -2.66
N LEU A 155 -13.54 6.66 -2.46
CA LEU A 155 -13.51 7.48 -1.25
C LEU A 155 -14.73 8.40 -1.16
N ASN A 156 -15.08 9.10 -2.24
CA ASN A 156 -16.16 10.09 -2.25
C ASN A 156 -17.54 9.45 -2.05
N ALA A 157 -17.77 8.28 -2.65
CA ALA A 157 -19.01 7.54 -2.47
C ALA A 157 -19.32 7.28 -0.98
N SER A 158 -18.27 7.03 -0.18
CA SER A 158 -18.44 6.80 1.25
C SER A 158 -18.97 8.02 2.03
N PHE A 159 -18.68 9.25 1.60
CA PHE A 159 -19.25 10.45 2.22
C PHE A 159 -20.73 10.66 1.88
N ALA A 160 -21.20 10.09 0.77
CA ALA A 160 -22.57 10.22 0.30
C ALA A 160 -23.49 9.05 0.74
N GLY A 161 -22.96 8.07 1.47
CA GLY A 161 -23.66 6.81 1.72
C GLY A 161 -23.98 6.09 0.40
N GLN A 162 -23.04 6.10 -0.55
CA GLN A 162 -23.17 5.41 -1.82
C GLN A 162 -22.09 4.33 -1.92
N LEU A 163 -22.33 3.32 -2.74
CA LEU A 163 -21.37 2.28 -3.05
C LEU A 163 -20.80 2.54 -4.44
N TRP A 164 -19.50 2.32 -4.61
CA TRP A 164 -18.79 2.49 -5.89
C TRP A 164 -17.92 1.26 -6.17
N SER A 165 -17.95 0.75 -7.40
CA SER A 165 -17.16 -0.40 -7.85
C SER A 165 -16.12 0.04 -8.89
N PRO A 166 -14.82 -0.09 -8.60
CA PRO A 166 -13.77 0.11 -9.59
C PRO A 166 -13.67 -1.12 -10.51
N GLU A 167 -14.52 -1.18 -11.53
CA GLU A 167 -14.57 -2.34 -12.45
C GLU A 167 -13.30 -2.52 -13.28
N ILE A 168 -12.94 -3.77 -13.57
CA ILE A 168 -11.80 -4.09 -14.43
C ILE A 168 -12.31 -4.47 -15.81
N ARG A 169 -11.85 -3.77 -16.85
CA ARG A 169 -12.23 -4.01 -18.26
C ARG A 169 -11.07 -4.49 -19.13
N GLU A 170 -9.88 -3.95 -18.89
CA GLU A 170 -8.63 -4.14 -19.64
C GLU A 170 -7.42 -3.65 -18.82
N ALA A 171 -6.19 -3.90 -19.28
CA ALA A 171 -4.99 -3.29 -18.73
C ALA A 171 -3.93 -3.11 -19.82
N ALA A 172 -2.98 -2.18 -19.62
CA ALA A 172 -1.83 -2.03 -20.50
C ALA A 172 -0.67 -2.96 -20.11
N THR A 173 -0.51 -3.23 -18.81
CA THR A 173 0.55 -4.11 -18.28
C THR A 173 0.03 -5.11 -17.25
N TYR A 174 0.87 -6.10 -16.93
CA TYR A 174 0.62 -7.05 -15.85
C TYR A 174 0.44 -6.34 -14.50
N GLU A 175 1.33 -5.41 -14.16
CA GLU A 175 1.33 -4.67 -12.89
C GLU A 175 0.05 -3.85 -12.75
N GLU A 176 -0.39 -3.21 -13.83
CA GLU A 176 -1.66 -2.48 -13.84
C GLU A 176 -2.86 -3.42 -13.62
N LEU A 177 -2.89 -4.59 -14.29
CA LEU A 177 -3.94 -5.58 -14.08
C LEU A 177 -4.02 -6.03 -12.61
N ILE A 178 -2.87 -6.35 -12.01
CA ILE A 178 -2.82 -6.78 -10.61
C ILE A 178 -3.17 -5.63 -9.66
N SER A 179 -2.74 -4.40 -9.95
CA SER A 179 -3.11 -3.19 -9.20
C SER A 179 -4.63 -2.95 -9.21
N ARG A 180 -5.28 -3.03 -10.39
CA ARG A 180 -6.74 -2.90 -10.53
C ARG A 180 -7.48 -3.98 -9.75
N LEU A 181 -7.04 -5.24 -9.88
CA LEU A 181 -7.61 -6.35 -9.13
C LEU A 181 -7.43 -6.18 -7.61
N GLY A 182 -6.24 -5.76 -7.17
CA GLY A 182 -5.94 -5.49 -5.79
C GLY A 182 -6.88 -4.44 -5.19
N MET A 183 -7.14 -3.34 -5.91
CA MET A 183 -8.11 -2.34 -5.49
C MET A 183 -9.55 -2.89 -5.47
N ALA A 184 -9.97 -3.65 -6.48
CA ALA A 184 -11.33 -4.18 -6.57
C ALA A 184 -11.64 -5.26 -5.52
N VAL A 185 -10.65 -6.03 -5.07
CA VAL A 185 -10.80 -7.00 -3.95
C VAL A 185 -11.31 -6.30 -2.69
N PHE A 186 -10.87 -5.06 -2.45
CA PHE A 186 -11.25 -4.26 -1.28
C PHE A 186 -12.29 -3.17 -1.57
N ALA A 187 -13.05 -3.31 -2.66
CA ALA A 187 -14.21 -2.47 -2.95
C ALA A 187 -15.53 -3.12 -2.48
N PRO A 188 -16.66 -2.39 -2.43
CA PRO A 188 -17.99 -2.96 -2.21
C PRO A 188 -18.27 -4.20 -3.07
N GLN A 189 -17.92 -4.13 -4.36
CA GLN A 189 -18.08 -5.18 -5.37
C GLN A 189 -16.78 -5.35 -6.17
N ILE A 190 -16.47 -6.59 -6.51
CA ILE A 190 -15.43 -6.92 -7.49
C ILE A 190 -16.13 -7.30 -8.80
N CYS A 191 -15.88 -6.54 -9.86
CA CYS A 191 -16.48 -6.77 -11.18
C CYS A 191 -15.41 -6.73 -12.27
N ILE A 192 -15.31 -7.82 -13.03
CA ILE A 192 -14.54 -7.84 -14.29
C ILE A 192 -15.57 -7.65 -15.43
N ASN A 193 -15.71 -6.42 -15.90
CA ASN A 193 -16.68 -6.03 -16.93
C ASN A 193 -16.05 -6.13 -18.33
N ALA A 194 -15.98 -7.36 -18.84
CA ALA A 194 -15.32 -7.71 -20.10
C ALA A 194 -16.24 -7.57 -21.34
N TRP A 195 -17.15 -6.58 -21.38
CA TRP A 195 -18.22 -6.51 -22.38
C TRP A 195 -17.75 -6.36 -23.84
N PHE A 196 -16.56 -5.79 -24.08
CA PHE A 196 -16.01 -5.54 -25.41
C PHE A 196 -14.88 -6.51 -25.82
N VAL A 197 -14.50 -7.45 -24.96
CA VAL A 197 -13.44 -8.43 -25.25
C VAL A 197 -14.01 -9.86 -25.29
N PRO A 198 -13.62 -10.69 -26.28
CA PRO A 198 -14.14 -12.05 -26.40
C PRO A 198 -13.51 -13.05 -25.40
N ASN A 199 -12.35 -12.73 -24.82
CA ASN A 199 -11.62 -13.64 -23.94
C ASN A 199 -11.41 -13.04 -22.55
N PRO A 200 -11.29 -13.85 -21.49
CA PRO A 200 -10.94 -13.37 -20.16
C PRO A 200 -9.60 -12.63 -20.11
N LEU A 201 -9.46 -11.67 -19.20
CA LEU A 201 -8.26 -10.83 -19.10
C LEU A 201 -6.98 -11.61 -18.77
N TRP A 202 -7.09 -12.79 -18.15
CA TRP A 202 -5.95 -13.68 -17.90
C TRP A 202 -5.50 -14.48 -19.14
N MET A 203 -6.21 -14.38 -20.25
CA MET A 203 -5.76 -14.89 -21.56
C MET A 203 -5.03 -13.82 -22.36
N GLN A 204 -5.55 -12.59 -22.29
CA GLN A 204 -4.99 -11.38 -22.88
C GLN A 204 -5.66 -10.16 -22.25
N PHE A 205 -4.92 -9.34 -21.51
CA PHE A 205 -5.48 -8.15 -20.85
C PHE A 205 -5.47 -6.90 -21.74
N ASP A 206 -4.63 -6.89 -22.77
CA ASP A 206 -4.58 -5.84 -23.79
C ASP A 206 -5.78 -5.97 -24.73
N ARG A 207 -6.59 -4.92 -24.84
CA ARG A 207 -7.85 -4.93 -25.59
C ARG A 207 -7.69 -5.29 -27.05
N GLU A 208 -6.80 -4.61 -27.76
CA GLU A 208 -6.65 -4.80 -29.21
C GLU A 208 -6.17 -6.22 -29.51
N LYS A 209 -5.21 -6.71 -28.72
CA LYS A 209 -4.72 -8.10 -28.84
C LYS A 209 -5.81 -9.11 -28.47
N ASN A 210 -6.63 -8.84 -27.45
CA ASN A 210 -7.71 -9.74 -27.04
C ASN A 210 -8.78 -9.84 -28.13
N GLN A 211 -9.21 -8.69 -28.68
CA GLN A 211 -10.16 -8.62 -29.79
C GLN A 211 -9.64 -9.32 -31.05
N ALA A 212 -8.31 -9.30 -31.28
CA ALA A 212 -7.65 -10.04 -32.34
C ALA A 212 -7.36 -11.51 -32.02
N ASN A 213 -7.83 -12.05 -30.88
CA ASN A 213 -7.53 -13.40 -30.39
C ASN A 213 -6.02 -13.73 -30.31
N LYS A 214 -5.19 -12.72 -30.04
CA LYS A 214 -3.74 -12.87 -29.82
C LYS A 214 -3.48 -13.07 -28.34
N PHE A 215 -3.27 -14.32 -27.92
CA PHE A 215 -3.04 -14.65 -26.51
C PHE A 215 -1.61 -14.36 -26.05
N LEU A 216 -1.48 -14.12 -24.74
CA LEU A 216 -0.19 -14.10 -24.07
C LEU A 216 0.47 -15.49 -24.11
N PRO A 217 1.81 -15.57 -24.02
CA PRO A 217 2.53 -16.82 -23.83
C PRO A 217 1.94 -17.67 -22.69
N GLU A 218 2.02 -18.99 -22.80
CA GLU A 218 1.43 -19.90 -21.82
C GLU A 218 1.99 -19.69 -20.40
N SER A 219 3.29 -19.40 -20.28
CA SER A 219 3.93 -19.10 -19.00
C SER A 219 3.33 -17.86 -18.31
N GLU A 220 3.14 -16.78 -19.06
CA GLU A 220 2.53 -15.54 -18.55
C GLU A 220 1.06 -15.75 -18.17
N ARG A 221 0.29 -16.48 -18.99
CA ARG A 221 -1.09 -16.82 -18.66
C ARG A 221 -1.18 -17.61 -17.36
N LYS A 222 -0.30 -18.60 -17.15
CA LYS A 222 -0.27 -19.37 -15.89
C LYS A 222 0.04 -18.48 -14.69
N GLN A 223 0.98 -17.55 -14.82
CA GLN A 223 1.32 -16.58 -13.78
C GLN A 223 0.13 -15.67 -13.44
N ILE A 224 -0.55 -15.13 -14.45
CA ILE A 224 -1.72 -14.26 -14.25
C ILE A 224 -2.87 -15.04 -13.62
N ILE A 225 -3.18 -16.24 -14.11
CA ILE A 225 -4.23 -17.10 -13.54
C ILE A 225 -3.96 -17.38 -12.06
N ALA A 226 -2.71 -17.70 -11.70
CA ALA A 226 -2.34 -17.94 -10.31
C ALA A 226 -2.57 -16.70 -9.44
N LYS A 227 -2.14 -15.51 -9.91
CA LYS A 227 -2.28 -14.27 -9.14
C LYS A 227 -3.73 -13.79 -9.04
N VAL A 228 -4.51 -13.90 -10.12
CA VAL A 228 -5.95 -13.61 -10.13
C VAL A 228 -6.67 -14.54 -9.14
N ARG A 229 -6.34 -15.84 -9.16
CA ARG A 229 -6.93 -16.80 -8.22
C ARG A 229 -6.62 -16.44 -6.78
N GLU A 230 -5.36 -16.14 -6.45
CA GLU A 230 -4.94 -15.72 -5.11
C GLU A 230 -5.77 -14.52 -4.60
N LEU A 231 -5.93 -13.49 -5.43
CA LEU A 231 -6.68 -12.28 -5.08
C LEU A 231 -8.20 -12.54 -4.93
N VAL A 232 -8.79 -13.32 -5.84
CA VAL A 232 -10.21 -13.69 -5.75
C VAL A 232 -10.47 -14.59 -4.54
N GLU A 233 -9.57 -15.53 -4.24
CA GLU A 233 -9.67 -16.37 -3.03
C GLU A 233 -9.53 -15.54 -1.76
N LEU A 234 -8.66 -14.52 -1.72
CA LEU A 234 -8.60 -13.56 -0.62
C LEU A 234 -9.94 -12.83 -0.44
N ARG A 235 -10.55 -12.35 -1.53
CA ARG A 235 -11.90 -11.77 -1.49
C ARG A 235 -12.93 -12.74 -0.92
N MET A 236 -12.94 -13.99 -1.40
CA MET A 236 -13.89 -15.01 -0.93
C MET A 236 -13.69 -15.33 0.55
N SER A 237 -12.43 -15.34 1.01
CA SER A 237 -12.07 -15.55 2.42
C SER A 237 -12.56 -14.41 3.32
N LEU A 238 -12.58 -13.18 2.81
CA LEU A 238 -13.06 -11.98 3.51
C LEU A 238 -14.59 -11.80 3.47
N LEU A 239 -15.35 -12.63 2.76
CA LEU A 239 -16.80 -12.44 2.63
C LEU A 239 -17.55 -12.36 3.97
N PRO A 240 -17.30 -13.20 5.00
CA PRO A 240 -17.97 -13.06 6.29
C PRO A 240 -17.66 -11.72 7.00
N TYR A 241 -16.41 -11.25 6.89
CA TYR A 241 -15.99 -9.96 7.42
C TYR A 241 -16.72 -8.81 6.71
N LEU A 242 -16.71 -8.82 5.37
CA LEU A 242 -17.35 -7.80 4.56
C LEU A 242 -18.88 -7.81 4.72
N TYR A 243 -19.50 -8.99 4.77
CA TYR A 243 -20.95 -9.11 4.99
C TYR A 243 -21.38 -8.51 6.33
N SER A 244 -20.56 -8.67 7.36
CA SER A 244 -20.79 -8.06 8.67
C SER A 244 -20.62 -6.54 8.61
N ALA A 245 -19.68 -6.03 7.81
CA ALA A 245 -19.55 -4.59 7.54
C ALA A 245 -20.77 -4.04 6.77
N PHE A 246 -21.32 -4.78 5.81
CA PHE A 246 -22.57 -4.41 5.13
C PHE A 246 -23.80 -4.45 6.05
N ALA A 247 -23.87 -5.42 6.96
CA ALA A 247 -24.92 -5.42 7.99
C ALA A 247 -24.80 -4.16 8.87
N LYS A 248 -23.58 -3.79 9.29
CA LYS A 248 -23.34 -2.54 10.02
C LYS A 248 -23.74 -1.32 9.20
N TYR A 249 -23.47 -1.31 7.89
CA TYR A 249 -23.91 -0.27 6.99
C TYR A 249 -25.43 -0.13 6.97
N HIS A 250 -26.17 -1.24 6.83
CA HIS A 250 -27.63 -1.25 6.91
C HIS A 250 -28.15 -0.70 8.26
N PHE A 251 -27.62 -1.18 9.39
CA PHE A 251 -28.17 -0.82 10.71
C PHE A 251 -27.70 0.54 11.25
N THR A 252 -26.59 1.09 10.77
CA THR A 252 -25.96 2.29 11.36
C THR A 252 -25.60 3.38 10.35
N GLY A 253 -25.64 3.07 9.05
CA GLY A 253 -25.20 3.98 7.99
C GLY A 253 -23.69 4.08 7.82
N LEU A 254 -22.87 3.35 8.60
CA LEU A 254 -21.41 3.38 8.45
C LEU A 254 -20.96 2.61 7.19
N PRO A 255 -20.36 3.27 6.18
CA PRO A 255 -20.03 2.59 4.92
C PRO A 255 -18.97 1.49 5.11
N PRO A 256 -19.10 0.35 4.41
CA PRO A 256 -18.20 -0.79 4.56
C PRO A 256 -16.83 -0.52 3.95
N VAL A 257 -16.76 0.35 2.93
CA VAL A 257 -15.52 0.89 2.39
C VAL A 257 -15.60 2.39 2.56
N ARG A 258 -14.64 2.99 3.27
CA ARG A 258 -14.75 4.40 3.67
C ARG A 258 -13.43 5.14 3.73
N ALA A 259 -13.50 6.41 3.37
CA ALA A 259 -12.39 7.34 3.51
C ALA A 259 -11.97 7.47 4.99
N LEU A 260 -10.67 7.64 5.22
CA LEU A 260 -10.10 7.75 6.57
C LEU A 260 -10.75 8.86 7.43
N PRO A 261 -11.17 10.03 6.91
CA PRO A 261 -11.84 11.05 7.73
C PRO A 261 -13.14 10.61 8.39
N ILE A 262 -13.84 9.60 7.83
CA ILE A 262 -15.05 9.05 8.44
C ILE A 262 -14.71 8.23 9.68
N GLU A 263 -13.60 7.49 9.65
CA GLU A 263 -13.17 6.63 10.75
C GLU A 263 -12.38 7.38 11.83
N PHE A 264 -11.55 8.35 11.43
CA PHE A 264 -10.62 9.06 12.31
C PHE A 264 -10.89 10.58 12.31
N PRO A 265 -12.09 11.04 12.73
CA PRO A 265 -12.47 12.46 12.62
C PRO A 265 -11.57 13.40 13.46
N ASN A 266 -10.92 12.87 14.49
CA ASN A 266 -10.03 13.62 15.38
C ASN A 266 -8.57 13.72 14.87
N ASP A 267 -8.20 12.93 13.86
CA ASP A 267 -6.87 12.98 13.26
C ASP A 267 -6.89 13.91 12.04
N LEU A 268 -6.47 15.16 12.22
CA LEU A 268 -6.56 16.16 11.15
C LEU A 268 -5.69 15.81 9.92
N LYS A 269 -4.67 14.95 10.06
CA LYS A 269 -3.79 14.57 8.95
C LYS A 269 -4.53 13.74 7.89
N VAL A 270 -5.54 12.96 8.28
CA VAL A 270 -6.27 12.09 7.35
C VAL A 270 -7.16 12.85 6.36
N ARG A 271 -7.45 14.14 6.59
CA ARG A 271 -8.31 14.96 5.72
C ARG A 271 -7.79 15.11 4.30
N ASN A 272 -6.47 15.07 4.14
CA ASN A 272 -5.81 15.19 2.83
C ASN A 272 -5.32 13.84 2.28
N VAL A 273 -5.67 12.72 2.94
CA VAL A 273 -5.28 11.38 2.48
C VAL A 273 -6.33 10.91 1.47
N GLU A 274 -6.02 11.03 0.19
CA GLU A 274 -6.89 10.68 -0.94
C GLU A 274 -6.58 9.32 -1.57
N ASP A 275 -5.69 8.55 -0.95
CA ASP A 275 -5.14 7.34 -1.54
C ASP A 275 -5.10 6.16 -0.54
N GLN A 276 -5.85 6.25 0.55
CA GLN A 276 -6.04 5.19 1.55
C GLN A 276 -7.48 5.13 2.02
N TYR A 277 -7.95 3.94 2.39
CA TYR A 277 -9.29 3.75 2.93
C TYR A 277 -9.39 2.61 3.92
N MET A 278 -10.46 2.62 4.71
CA MET A 278 -10.85 1.51 5.55
C MET A 278 -11.73 0.54 4.77
N PHE A 279 -11.45 -0.75 4.92
CA PHE A 279 -12.28 -1.87 4.50
C PHE A 279 -12.81 -2.59 5.75
N GLY A 280 -14.09 -2.42 6.05
CA GLY A 280 -14.67 -2.73 7.36
C GLY A 280 -14.03 -1.90 8.46
N ASP A 281 -14.00 -2.41 9.70
CA ASP A 281 -13.54 -1.64 10.86
C ASP A 281 -12.04 -1.74 11.13
N ASN A 282 -11.40 -2.83 10.71
CA ASN A 282 -10.07 -3.20 11.19
C ASN A 282 -9.01 -3.34 10.10
N ILE A 283 -9.38 -3.18 8.82
CA ILE A 283 -8.45 -3.29 7.69
C ILE A 283 -8.35 -1.93 7.01
N MET A 284 -7.13 -1.43 6.83
CA MET A 284 -6.80 -0.26 6.01
C MET A 284 -6.08 -0.72 4.75
N VAL A 285 -6.45 -0.15 3.62
CA VAL A 285 -5.92 -0.47 2.30
C VAL A 285 -5.26 0.77 1.71
N ALA A 286 -4.08 0.60 1.11
CA ALA A 286 -3.31 1.68 0.51
C ALA A 286 -2.85 1.28 -0.91
N PRO A 287 -3.74 1.28 -1.92
CA PRO A 287 -3.45 0.76 -3.26
C PRO A 287 -2.22 1.42 -3.90
N VAL A 288 -1.43 0.66 -4.65
CA VAL A 288 -0.36 1.23 -5.48
C VAL A 288 -0.83 1.29 -6.92
N LEU A 289 -0.87 2.49 -7.47
CA LEU A 289 -1.33 2.75 -8.84
C LEU A 289 -0.19 2.53 -9.83
N GLY A 290 -0.51 1.91 -10.96
CA GLY A 290 0.43 1.55 -12.02
C GLY A 290 1.54 0.60 -11.55
N SER A 291 2.77 0.88 -11.98
CA SER A 291 3.95 0.01 -11.81
C SER A 291 4.92 0.47 -10.70
N ARG A 292 4.46 1.30 -9.76
CA ARG A 292 5.33 1.81 -8.68
C ARG A 292 5.74 0.67 -7.73
N SER A 293 7.00 0.64 -7.30
CA SER A 293 7.55 -0.37 -6.36
C SER A 293 7.42 0.01 -4.89
N GLY A 294 6.50 0.94 -4.59
CA GLY A 294 6.24 1.40 -3.22
C GLY A 294 5.59 2.76 -3.16
N ARG A 295 5.12 3.12 -1.98
CA ARG A 295 4.49 4.42 -1.70
C ARG A 295 4.66 4.83 -0.25
N THR A 296 4.46 6.12 0.02
CA THR A 296 4.26 6.59 1.39
C THR A 296 2.84 6.25 1.82
N VAL A 297 2.70 5.73 3.04
CA VAL A 297 1.44 5.39 3.68
C VAL A 297 1.40 6.07 5.04
N TYR A 298 0.37 6.87 5.26
CA TYR A 298 0.09 7.45 6.56
C TYR A 298 -0.60 6.41 7.44
N MET A 299 -0.07 6.12 8.62
CA MET A 299 -0.73 5.27 9.61
C MET A 299 -1.56 6.17 10.53
N PRO A 300 -2.90 6.11 10.50
CA PRO A 300 -3.74 6.98 11.34
C PRO A 300 -3.40 6.88 12.82
N ALA A 301 -3.45 8.02 13.52
CA ALA A 301 -3.23 8.09 14.95
C ALA A 301 -4.32 7.34 15.76
N GLY A 302 -3.99 6.99 17.00
CA GLY A 302 -4.90 6.32 17.93
C GLY A 302 -4.77 4.79 17.97
N TYR A 303 -4.20 4.18 16.91
CA TYR A 303 -3.92 2.75 16.86
C TYR A 303 -2.57 2.49 16.21
N ASN A 304 -1.91 1.41 16.60
CA ASN A 304 -0.84 0.85 15.78
C ASN A 304 -1.44 -0.03 14.68
N TRP A 305 -0.66 -0.27 13.64
CA TRP A 305 -1.07 -0.95 12.42
C TRP A 305 -0.11 -2.07 12.09
N ILE A 306 -0.61 -3.21 11.63
CA ILE A 306 0.18 -4.40 11.35
C ILE A 306 0.02 -4.72 9.87
N ASN A 307 1.11 -4.75 9.10
CA ASN A 307 1.01 -5.14 7.71
C ASN A 307 0.52 -6.60 7.61
N PHE A 308 -0.50 -6.83 6.78
CA PHE A 308 -1.23 -8.09 6.70
C PHE A 308 -0.36 -9.28 6.29
N ASP A 309 0.59 -9.07 5.38
CA ASP A 309 1.43 -10.14 4.82
C ASP A 309 2.69 -10.39 5.65
N SER A 310 3.37 -9.31 6.06
CA SER A 310 4.66 -9.39 6.76
C SER A 310 4.56 -9.44 8.28
N ASN A 311 3.37 -9.21 8.84
CA ASN A 311 3.12 -9.03 10.28
C ASN A 311 3.95 -7.93 10.96
N LYS A 312 4.55 -7.02 10.18
CA LYS A 312 5.34 -5.89 10.69
C LYS A 312 4.41 -4.86 11.35
N LEU A 313 4.72 -4.50 12.60
CA LEU A 313 4.04 -3.43 13.33
C LEU A 313 4.54 -2.04 12.92
N TYR A 314 3.61 -1.10 12.76
CA TYR A 314 3.78 0.30 12.44
C TYR A 314 3.08 1.15 13.50
N GLN A 315 3.73 2.20 13.97
CA GLN A 315 3.14 3.12 14.94
C GLN A 315 2.12 4.03 14.25
N GLY A 316 0.97 4.25 14.90
CA GLY A 316 0.02 5.26 14.43
C GLY A 316 0.53 6.68 14.57
N GLY A 317 0.04 7.58 13.73
CA GLY A 317 0.38 9.01 13.74
C GLY A 317 1.49 9.41 12.76
N GLU A 318 2.11 8.45 12.08
CA GLU A 318 3.35 8.59 11.31
C GLU A 318 3.21 8.18 9.84
N ASN A 319 4.12 8.66 8.99
CA ASN A 319 4.23 8.25 7.59
C ASN A 319 5.35 7.23 7.40
N TYR A 320 5.08 6.17 6.63
CA TYR A 320 6.05 5.13 6.32
C TYR A 320 6.18 4.93 4.83
N ARG A 321 7.42 4.73 4.34
CA ARG A 321 7.64 4.18 3.01
C ARG A 321 7.39 2.68 3.05
N VAL A 322 6.40 2.24 2.30
CA VAL A 322 6.05 0.84 2.15
C VAL A 322 6.55 0.40 0.78
N ASN A 323 7.60 -0.41 0.78
CA ASN A 323 8.13 -1.03 -0.44
C ASN A 323 7.33 -2.30 -0.72
N ILE A 324 6.95 -2.48 -1.97
CA ILE A 324 6.18 -3.63 -2.45
C ILE A 324 6.61 -3.97 -3.87
N GLU A 325 6.28 -5.18 -4.31
CA GLU A 325 6.38 -5.48 -5.73
C GLU A 325 5.36 -4.64 -6.52
N PRO A 326 5.73 -4.16 -7.73
CA PRO A 326 4.79 -3.48 -8.62
C PRO A 326 3.46 -4.23 -8.79
N GLY A 327 2.36 -3.50 -8.68
CA GLY A 327 1.00 -4.06 -8.77
C GLY A 327 0.43 -4.64 -7.47
N GLN A 328 1.22 -4.80 -6.39
CA GLN A 328 0.66 -5.23 -5.10
C GLN A 328 -0.13 -4.12 -4.40
N THR A 329 -1.06 -4.51 -3.53
CA THR A 329 -1.86 -3.59 -2.72
C THR A 329 -1.52 -3.80 -1.24
N PRO A 330 -0.80 -2.86 -0.61
CA PRO A 330 -0.53 -2.89 0.83
C PRO A 330 -1.81 -2.89 1.65
N ILE A 331 -1.88 -3.82 2.60
CA ILE A 331 -2.98 -3.99 3.53
C ILE A 331 -2.44 -3.94 4.96
N PHE A 332 -3.14 -3.23 5.84
CA PHE A 332 -2.78 -3.08 7.24
C PHE A 332 -3.96 -3.41 8.13
N VAL A 333 -3.72 -4.17 9.19
CA VAL A 333 -4.69 -4.55 10.20
C VAL A 333 -4.46 -3.71 11.45
N ARG A 334 -5.52 -3.15 12.01
CA ARG A 334 -5.49 -2.44 13.28
C ARG A 334 -4.99 -3.37 14.40
N GLU A 335 -4.01 -2.95 15.19
CA GLU A 335 -3.58 -3.69 16.38
C GLU A 335 -4.76 -3.87 17.34
N ASN A 336 -4.78 -5.00 18.06
CA ASN A 336 -5.85 -5.39 18.97
C ASN A 336 -7.19 -5.58 18.24
N SER A 337 -7.17 -6.36 17.17
CA SER A 337 -8.36 -6.76 16.43
C SER A 337 -8.40 -8.26 16.13
N ILE A 338 -9.61 -8.76 15.83
CA ILE A 338 -9.85 -10.11 15.34
C ILE A 338 -10.32 -10.01 13.88
N ILE A 339 -9.63 -10.70 12.98
CA ILE A 339 -10.00 -10.80 11.56
C ILE A 339 -10.45 -12.23 11.26
N PRO A 340 -11.75 -12.47 11.01
CA PRO A 340 -12.24 -13.76 10.56
C PRO A 340 -11.97 -13.96 9.06
N LEU A 341 -11.16 -14.97 8.73
CA LEU A 341 -10.93 -15.41 7.36
C LEU A 341 -11.57 -16.77 7.15
N ALA A 342 -12.45 -16.89 6.17
CA ALA A 342 -13.02 -18.16 5.75
C ALA A 342 -12.07 -18.91 4.81
N GLU A 343 -12.18 -20.24 4.79
CA GLU A 343 -11.72 -21.01 3.64
C GLU A 343 -12.52 -20.56 2.39
N PRO A 344 -11.85 -20.23 1.27
CA PRO A 344 -12.52 -19.67 0.11
C PRO A 344 -13.45 -20.71 -0.53
N VAL A 345 -14.66 -20.27 -0.89
CA VAL A 345 -15.64 -21.08 -1.62
C VAL A 345 -15.77 -20.58 -3.06
N GLN A 346 -16.09 -21.47 -3.99
CA GLN A 346 -16.26 -21.11 -5.41
C GLN A 346 -17.53 -20.30 -5.68
N ASN A 347 -18.58 -20.53 -4.89
CA ASN A 347 -19.84 -19.79 -4.94
C ASN A 347 -20.53 -19.83 -3.57
N VAL A 348 -21.39 -18.86 -3.32
CA VAL A 348 -22.24 -18.78 -2.13
C VAL A 348 -23.66 -19.14 -2.52
N ASN A 349 -24.25 -20.08 -1.78
CA ASN A 349 -25.65 -20.46 -1.87
C ASN A 349 -26.26 -20.56 -0.46
N LYS A 350 -27.54 -20.91 -0.37
CA LYS A 350 -28.28 -20.99 0.90
C LYS A 350 -27.68 -21.99 1.90
N ASP A 351 -27.03 -23.06 1.40
CA ASP A 351 -26.48 -24.15 2.20
C ASP A 351 -24.98 -23.96 2.51
N THR A 352 -24.36 -22.88 2.01
CA THR A 352 -22.95 -22.56 2.27
C THR A 352 -22.71 -22.33 3.77
N ILE A 353 -21.77 -23.09 4.32
CA ILE A 353 -21.20 -22.88 5.65
C ILE A 353 -19.75 -22.45 5.47
N PHE A 354 -19.39 -21.27 5.94
CA PHE A 354 -18.01 -20.80 5.93
C PHE A 354 -17.25 -21.39 7.11
N GLU A 355 -16.17 -22.10 6.81
CA GLU A 355 -15.21 -22.55 7.82
C GLU A 355 -14.21 -21.41 8.08
N ILE A 356 -14.18 -20.87 9.30
CA ILE A 356 -13.46 -19.63 9.62
C ILE A 356 -12.28 -19.91 10.55
N THR A 357 -11.12 -19.35 10.21
CA THR A 357 -10.04 -19.11 11.15
C THR A 357 -10.07 -17.66 11.60
N ALA A 358 -10.17 -17.43 12.91
CA ALA A 358 -10.15 -16.10 13.50
C ALA A 358 -8.69 -15.71 13.84
N TYR A 359 -8.13 -14.78 13.07
CA TYR A 359 -6.77 -14.27 13.28
C TYR A 359 -6.79 -13.15 14.32
N VAL A 360 -5.98 -13.30 15.36
CA VAL A 360 -5.89 -12.37 16.49
C VAL A 360 -4.62 -11.53 16.35
N TYR A 361 -4.79 -10.24 16.10
CA TYR A 361 -3.73 -9.26 15.99
C TYR A 361 -3.60 -8.53 17.31
N GLY A 362 -2.56 -8.80 18.10
CA GLY A 362 -2.28 -8.12 19.36
C GLY A 362 -2.57 -8.97 20.60
N ASN A 363 -2.55 -8.32 21.77
CA ASN A 363 -2.68 -9.00 23.07
C ASN A 363 -4.04 -8.78 23.72
N ASP A 364 -4.78 -7.73 23.37
CA ASP A 364 -6.07 -7.43 23.97
C ASP A 364 -7.06 -6.98 22.90
N PRO A 365 -7.42 -7.88 21.98
CA PRO A 365 -8.22 -7.48 20.84
C PRO A 365 -9.66 -7.20 21.24
N SER A 366 -10.26 -6.21 20.58
CA SER A 366 -11.71 -6.00 20.67
C SER A 366 -12.46 -7.20 20.09
N ASP A 367 -13.61 -7.52 20.69
CA ASP A 367 -14.53 -8.52 20.16
C ASP A 367 -14.91 -8.21 18.70
N PHE A 368 -14.96 -9.24 17.85
CA PHE A 368 -15.51 -9.12 16.50
C PHE A 368 -16.88 -9.79 16.43
N GLU A 369 -17.86 -9.15 15.81
CA GLU A 369 -19.22 -9.70 15.65
C GLU A 369 -19.50 -10.02 14.18
N LEU A 370 -19.68 -11.31 13.89
CA LEU A 370 -20.13 -11.78 12.58
C LEU A 370 -21.67 -11.71 12.51
N PHE A 371 -22.21 -11.14 11.45
CA PHE A 371 -23.66 -11.11 11.17
C PHE A 371 -24.07 -12.29 10.29
N GLU A 372 -25.12 -13.03 10.65
CA GLU A 372 -25.61 -14.15 9.85
C GLU A 372 -27.14 -14.13 9.67
N ASP A 373 -27.58 -14.42 8.46
CA ASP A 373 -28.97 -14.61 8.06
C ASP A 373 -29.01 -15.57 6.86
N ASP A 374 -30.12 -15.63 6.13
CA ASP A 374 -30.25 -16.49 4.95
C ASP A 374 -29.49 -15.96 3.72
N GLY A 375 -29.03 -14.71 3.74
CA GLY A 375 -28.36 -14.02 2.64
C GLY A 375 -29.22 -13.78 1.39
N LEU A 376 -30.54 -13.96 1.48
CA LEU A 376 -31.44 -14.00 0.32
C LEU A 376 -32.71 -13.18 0.46
N SER A 377 -33.38 -13.18 1.63
CA SER A 377 -34.72 -12.58 1.78
C SER A 377 -34.72 -11.36 2.69
N TYR A 378 -35.83 -10.61 2.74
CA TYR A 378 -36.01 -9.52 3.70
C TYR A 378 -36.40 -9.98 5.11
N ASP A 379 -36.38 -11.29 5.40
CA ASP A 379 -36.71 -11.87 6.70
C ASP A 379 -35.90 -11.33 7.89
N TYR A 380 -34.72 -10.77 7.63
CA TYR A 380 -33.92 -10.09 8.64
C TYR A 380 -34.61 -8.87 9.25
N GLU A 381 -35.54 -8.22 8.53
CA GLU A 381 -36.36 -7.10 9.03
C GLU A 381 -37.32 -7.55 10.15
N ASP A 382 -37.78 -8.81 10.10
CA ASP A 382 -38.55 -9.46 11.16
C ASP A 382 -37.66 -9.99 12.31
N GLY A 383 -36.38 -9.64 12.33
CA GLY A 383 -35.43 -10.10 13.34
C GLY A 383 -34.92 -11.53 13.14
N LYS A 384 -35.15 -12.15 11.97
CA LYS A 384 -34.64 -13.51 11.64
C LYS A 384 -33.16 -13.48 11.22
N PHE A 385 -32.33 -12.85 12.05
CA PHE A 385 -30.88 -12.83 11.91
C PHE A 385 -30.21 -13.27 13.22
N GLY A 386 -28.93 -13.59 13.12
CA GLY A 386 -28.05 -13.99 14.20
C GLY A 386 -26.78 -13.17 14.22
N LYS A 387 -26.12 -13.20 15.38
CA LYS A 387 -24.83 -12.58 15.61
C LYS A 387 -23.92 -13.61 16.26
N LEU A 388 -22.69 -13.72 15.77
CA LEU A 388 -21.67 -14.59 16.30
C LEU A 388 -20.49 -13.74 16.78
N ARG A 389 -20.42 -13.53 18.09
CA ARG A 389 -19.34 -12.79 18.74
C ARG A 389 -18.12 -13.70 18.92
N LEU A 390 -16.98 -13.23 18.43
CA LEU A 390 -15.66 -13.80 18.58
C LEU A 390 -14.89 -12.97 19.61
N SER A 391 -14.37 -13.64 20.65
CA SER A 391 -13.61 -13.02 21.72
C SER A 391 -12.31 -13.77 21.95
N TRP A 392 -11.29 -13.09 22.48
CA TRP A 392 -9.99 -13.69 22.79
C TRP A 392 -9.54 -13.34 24.21
N VAL A 393 -9.03 -14.34 24.94
CA VAL A 393 -8.46 -14.15 26.27
C VAL A 393 -6.97 -14.50 26.21
N ASN A 394 -6.11 -13.49 26.19
CA ASN A 394 -4.67 -13.65 25.99
C ASN A 394 -3.97 -14.39 27.13
N SER A 395 -4.40 -14.18 28.38
CA SER A 395 -3.86 -14.95 29.53
C SER A 395 -4.09 -16.46 29.42
N LYS A 396 -5.05 -16.89 28.60
CA LYS A 396 -5.38 -18.30 28.37
C LYS A 396 -5.00 -18.79 26.97
N GLN A 397 -4.49 -17.90 26.11
CA GLN A 397 -4.30 -18.13 24.68
C GLN A 397 -5.51 -18.82 24.03
N LYS A 398 -6.72 -18.37 24.39
CA LYS A 398 -7.96 -19.07 24.04
C LYS A 398 -9.02 -18.11 23.51
N GLY A 399 -9.57 -18.46 22.36
CA GLY A 399 -10.75 -17.81 21.80
C GLY A 399 -12.05 -18.41 22.33
N SER A 400 -13.11 -17.60 22.35
CA SER A 400 -14.46 -18.03 22.67
C SER A 400 -15.46 -17.48 21.66
N VAL A 401 -16.56 -18.20 21.50
CA VAL A 401 -17.60 -17.88 20.52
C VAL A 401 -18.94 -17.83 21.24
N LYS A 402 -19.71 -16.77 21.05
CA LYS A 402 -21.08 -16.64 21.57
C LYS A 402 -22.03 -16.31 20.44
N ARG A 403 -23.04 -17.16 20.22
CA ARG A 403 -24.09 -16.95 19.23
C ARG A 403 -25.36 -16.41 19.89
N THR A 404 -26.00 -15.43 19.28
CA THR A 404 -27.25 -14.80 19.73
C THR A 404 -28.15 -14.47 18.53
N GLY A 405 -29.43 -14.22 18.76
CA GLY A 405 -30.41 -13.89 17.70
C GLY A 405 -31.32 -15.07 17.35
N ASN A 406 -32.21 -14.85 16.38
CA ASN A 406 -33.33 -15.76 16.05
C ASN A 406 -33.13 -16.51 14.73
N PHE A 407 -31.94 -16.45 14.13
CA PHE A 407 -31.61 -17.23 12.94
C PHE A 407 -31.37 -18.71 13.28
N GLN A 408 -32.15 -19.60 12.66
CA GLN A 408 -32.17 -21.03 12.99
C GLN A 408 -30.98 -21.80 12.40
N ASN A 409 -30.49 -21.36 11.24
CA ASN A 409 -29.37 -22.00 10.55
C ASN A 409 -28.03 -21.45 11.04
N LYS A 410 -26.93 -22.05 10.57
CA LYS A 410 -25.57 -21.59 10.90
C LYS A 410 -24.81 -21.31 9.62
N ARG A 411 -24.42 -20.06 9.40
CA ARG A 411 -23.58 -19.67 8.25
C ARG A 411 -22.09 -19.85 8.54
N TYR A 412 -21.71 -19.80 9.81
CA TYR A 412 -20.30 -19.76 10.22
C TYR A 412 -19.93 -20.89 11.17
N LYS A 413 -18.81 -21.54 10.88
CA LYS A 413 -18.18 -22.56 11.73
C LYS A 413 -16.75 -22.12 12.04
N ILE A 414 -16.48 -21.76 13.30
CA ILE A 414 -15.14 -21.34 13.72
C ILE A 414 -14.27 -22.58 13.92
N LYS A 415 -13.22 -22.71 13.10
CA LYS A 415 -12.26 -23.82 13.11
C LYS A 415 -11.17 -23.61 14.14
N ALA A 416 -10.64 -22.40 14.21
CA ALA A 416 -9.52 -22.06 15.08
C ALA A 416 -9.47 -20.56 15.37
N PHE A 417 -8.81 -20.22 16.47
CA PHE A 417 -8.24 -18.90 16.67
C PHE A 417 -6.74 -19.01 16.51
N LYS A 418 -6.14 -18.13 15.70
CA LYS A 418 -4.69 -18.08 15.49
C LYS A 418 -4.18 -16.72 15.91
N LYS A 419 -3.34 -16.68 16.94
CA LYS A 419 -2.61 -15.47 17.27
C LYS A 419 -1.57 -15.21 16.20
N VAL A 420 -1.54 -13.99 15.70
CA VAL A 420 -0.54 -13.56 14.72
C VAL A 420 0.73 -13.20 15.48
N ASP A 421 1.83 -13.82 15.06
CA ASP A 421 3.16 -13.46 15.56
C ASP A 421 3.53 -12.11 14.96
N ILE A 422 3.33 -11.07 15.75
CA ILE A 422 3.69 -9.71 15.37
C ILE A 422 5.19 -9.58 15.59
N SER A 423 5.93 -9.44 14.49
CA SER A 423 7.24 -8.86 14.59
C SER A 423 7.02 -7.38 14.91
N ARG A 424 7.27 -7.01 16.17
CA ARG A 424 7.59 -5.60 16.43
C ARG A 424 8.70 -5.26 15.46
N ALA A 425 8.57 -4.16 14.73
CA ALA A 425 9.74 -3.60 14.10
C ALA A 425 10.82 -3.55 15.19
N ALA A 426 11.91 -4.31 15.01
CA ALA A 426 13.11 -4.00 15.76
C ALA A 426 13.35 -2.51 15.51
N ASP A 427 13.39 -1.72 16.57
CA ASP A 427 13.44 -0.27 16.41
C ASP A 427 14.55 0.14 15.45
N LYS A 428 14.14 0.95 14.45
CA LYS A 428 14.90 1.78 13.49
C LYS A 428 15.13 1.21 12.07
N PHE A 429 15.21 2.16 11.13
CA PHE A 429 15.22 2.10 9.66
C PHE A 429 13.83 2.19 8.99
N SER A 430 13.31 3.34 8.54
CA SER A 430 13.72 4.75 8.58
C SER A 430 12.44 5.60 8.55
N ALA A 431 12.36 6.70 9.31
CA ALA A 431 11.50 7.78 8.88
C ALA A 431 12.07 8.26 7.53
N LEU A 432 11.24 8.61 6.55
CA LEU A 432 11.75 9.05 5.25
C LEU A 432 12.69 10.25 5.40
N PRO A 433 13.71 10.36 4.54
CA PRO A 433 14.53 11.55 4.49
C PRO A 433 13.65 12.81 4.38
N ILE A 434 13.85 13.80 5.23
CA ILE A 434 13.12 15.07 5.14
C ILE A 434 14.04 16.11 4.53
N ALA A 435 13.59 16.65 3.39
CA ALA A 435 14.22 17.78 2.75
C ALA A 435 13.72 19.10 3.35
N LYS A 436 14.65 20.04 3.50
CA LYS A 436 14.39 21.46 3.76
C LYS A 436 15.25 22.29 2.85
N ALA A 437 14.80 23.49 2.52
CA ALA A 437 15.56 24.39 1.68
C ALA A 437 15.43 25.84 2.14
N SER A 438 16.43 26.64 1.79
CA SER A 438 16.43 28.10 1.98
C SER A 438 15.28 28.80 1.25
N HIS A 439 14.87 28.25 0.10
CA HIS A 439 13.86 28.83 -0.78
C HIS A 439 12.86 27.74 -1.19
N GLN A 440 11.60 28.13 -1.39
CA GLN A 440 10.52 27.20 -1.80
C GLN A 440 10.52 25.91 -0.96
N ASN A 441 10.65 26.05 0.37
CA ASN A 441 10.85 24.94 1.29
C ASN A 441 9.69 23.93 1.26
N GLU A 442 8.46 24.41 1.04
CA GLU A 442 7.27 23.60 0.87
C GLU A 442 7.35 22.63 -0.32
N PHE A 443 8.23 22.89 -1.29
CA PHE A 443 8.47 22.03 -2.45
C PHE A 443 9.78 21.24 -2.37
N ALA A 444 10.54 21.35 -1.27
CA ALA A 444 11.85 20.69 -1.14
C ALA A 444 11.76 19.15 -1.25
N TYR A 445 10.61 18.57 -0.92
CA TYR A 445 10.37 17.13 -1.05
C TYR A 445 10.45 16.62 -2.50
N LYS A 446 10.25 17.50 -3.50
CA LYS A 446 10.34 17.13 -4.92
C LYS A 446 11.75 16.75 -5.36
N ALA A 447 12.77 17.19 -4.63
CA ALA A 447 14.16 16.83 -4.93
C ALA A 447 14.51 15.40 -4.48
N ILE A 448 13.61 14.69 -3.79
CA ILE A 448 13.85 13.38 -3.20
C ILE A 448 12.64 12.43 -3.39
N ASP A 449 11.75 12.73 -4.33
CA ASP A 449 10.55 11.94 -4.58
C ASP A 449 10.78 10.81 -5.60
N GLY A 450 11.95 10.76 -6.23
CA GLY A 450 12.34 9.76 -7.22
C GLY A 450 11.79 10.01 -8.63
N ASP A 451 11.12 11.14 -8.87
CA ASP A 451 10.59 11.54 -10.17
C ASP A 451 11.42 12.67 -10.79
N THR A 452 12.19 12.36 -11.84
CA THR A 452 13.02 13.36 -12.51
C THR A 452 12.23 14.44 -13.27
N ASN A 453 10.90 14.32 -13.35
CA ASN A 453 10.01 15.31 -13.97
C ASN A 453 9.46 16.34 -12.96
N THR A 454 9.53 16.06 -11.66
CA THR A 454 9.23 17.02 -10.60
C THR A 454 10.53 17.69 -10.16
N ILE A 455 10.47 18.98 -9.81
CA ILE A 455 11.67 19.79 -9.54
C ILE A 455 11.43 20.70 -8.34
N TRP A 456 12.36 20.68 -7.38
CA TRP A 456 12.55 21.78 -6.44
C TRP A 456 13.47 22.83 -7.07
N LYS A 457 13.14 24.12 -6.91
CA LYS A 457 13.94 25.23 -7.43
C LYS A 457 13.85 26.43 -6.52
N THR A 458 14.92 27.22 -6.51
CA THR A 458 15.01 28.48 -5.74
C THR A 458 13.95 29.49 -6.17
N GLY A 459 13.64 29.57 -7.47
CA GLY A 459 12.72 30.55 -8.05
C GLY A 459 13.31 31.96 -8.19
N GLU A 460 14.62 32.09 -7.98
CA GLU A 460 15.38 33.32 -8.11
C GLU A 460 16.81 33.02 -8.60
N SER A 461 17.54 34.06 -9.01
CA SER A 461 18.93 33.97 -9.46
C SER A 461 19.84 33.33 -8.41
N GLN A 462 20.86 32.59 -8.84
CA GLN A 462 21.79 31.93 -7.91
C GLN A 462 22.64 32.97 -7.15
N SER A 463 22.60 32.90 -5.83
CA SER A 463 23.40 33.75 -4.95
C SER A 463 24.09 32.93 -3.85
N PRO A 464 25.33 33.29 -3.45
CA PRO A 464 26.06 32.55 -2.44
C PRO A 464 25.29 32.47 -1.12
N GLY A 465 25.17 31.27 -0.57
CA GLY A 465 24.49 31.03 0.71
C GLY A 465 23.12 30.37 0.59
N GLN A 466 22.57 30.22 -0.62
CA GLN A 466 21.41 29.35 -0.85
C GLN A 466 21.75 27.92 -0.44
N TRP A 467 20.85 27.27 0.30
CA TRP A 467 21.10 25.93 0.85
C TRP A 467 19.93 24.97 0.70
N PHE A 468 20.27 23.68 0.70
CA PHE A 468 19.36 22.53 0.75
C PHE A 468 19.87 21.56 1.83
N ILE A 469 18.99 21.07 2.70
CA ILE A 469 19.30 20.14 3.78
C ILE A 469 18.46 18.88 3.61
N LEU A 470 19.12 17.72 3.62
CA LEU A 470 18.49 16.41 3.70
C LEU A 470 18.75 15.81 5.08
N ASP A 471 17.69 15.52 5.82
CA ASP A 471 17.75 14.74 7.06
C ASP A 471 17.42 13.28 6.75
N LEU A 472 18.42 12.39 6.68
CA LEU A 472 18.28 10.96 6.39
C LEU A 472 17.56 10.15 7.48
N LYS A 473 17.18 10.81 8.59
CA LYS A 473 16.52 10.23 9.78
C LYS A 473 17.33 9.25 10.60
N GLU A 474 18.40 8.72 10.04
CA GLU A 474 19.39 7.89 10.72
C GLU A 474 20.80 8.27 10.30
N ASN A 475 21.75 7.99 11.18
CA ASN A 475 23.16 8.11 10.83
C ASN A 475 23.54 6.91 9.98
N GLN A 476 24.19 7.17 8.85
CA GLN A 476 24.69 6.15 7.94
C GLN A 476 26.02 6.61 7.34
N LEU A 477 26.78 5.67 6.76
CA LEU A 477 28.03 5.98 6.09
C LEU A 477 27.74 6.47 4.66
N ILE A 478 28.09 7.71 4.37
CA ILE A 478 27.82 8.39 3.11
C ILE A 478 29.14 8.56 2.36
N ARG A 479 29.20 8.07 1.12
CA ARG A 479 30.40 8.15 0.25
C ARG A 479 30.29 9.20 -0.85
N GLY A 480 29.10 9.76 -1.03
CA GLY A 480 28.85 10.77 -2.04
C GLY A 480 27.38 11.11 -2.18
N ILE A 481 27.11 12.08 -3.04
CA ILE A 481 25.77 12.42 -3.50
C ILE A 481 25.76 12.63 -5.02
N SER A 482 24.59 12.52 -5.64
CA SER A 482 24.35 12.98 -7.00
C SER A 482 23.24 14.01 -7.01
N LEU A 483 23.45 15.10 -7.74
CA LEU A 483 22.48 16.16 -7.98
C LEU A 483 22.08 16.16 -9.45
N ASN A 484 20.79 16.02 -9.73
CA ASN A 484 20.23 16.12 -11.06
C ASN A 484 19.28 17.32 -11.13
N CYS A 485 19.47 18.25 -12.07
CA CYS A 485 18.57 19.38 -12.27
C CYS A 485 17.40 19.10 -13.24
N GLY A 486 17.29 17.87 -13.76
CA GLY A 486 16.20 17.41 -14.63
C GLY A 486 16.14 18.13 -15.97
N VAL A 487 14.92 18.35 -16.48
CA VAL A 487 14.68 19.06 -17.75
C VAL A 487 15.14 20.52 -17.74
N ALA A 488 15.47 21.09 -16.57
CA ALA A 488 15.93 22.46 -16.42
C ALA A 488 17.45 22.63 -16.68
N GLY A 489 18.03 21.87 -17.61
CA GLY A 489 19.47 21.53 -17.79
C GLY A 489 20.58 22.60 -17.61
N GLY A 490 20.24 23.89 -17.43
CA GLY A 490 21.16 24.95 -17.03
C GLY A 490 21.15 25.33 -15.54
N ASP A 491 20.21 24.82 -14.74
CA ASP A 491 19.93 25.26 -13.36
C ASP A 491 20.70 24.47 -12.27
N TYR A 492 21.88 23.93 -12.60
CA TYR A 492 22.76 23.27 -11.63
C TYR A 492 23.53 24.30 -10.77
N PRO A 493 23.95 23.95 -9.53
CA PRO A 493 24.64 24.89 -8.64
C PRO A 493 26.01 25.29 -9.19
N ARG A 494 26.29 26.58 -9.39
CA ARG A 494 27.57 27.04 -9.99
C ARG A 494 28.79 26.64 -9.17
N GLU A 495 28.72 26.84 -7.86
CA GLU A 495 29.72 26.36 -6.91
C GLU A 495 28.99 25.78 -5.70
N TYR A 496 29.58 24.81 -5.02
CA TYR A 496 28.97 24.15 -3.88
C TYR A 496 29.95 23.79 -2.77
N GLU A 497 29.43 23.71 -1.55
CA GLU A 497 30.04 23.07 -0.39
C GLU A 497 29.08 22.02 0.18
N ILE A 498 29.60 20.83 0.49
CA ILE A 498 28.83 19.73 1.09
C ILE A 498 29.26 19.54 2.53
N TYR A 499 28.29 19.45 3.43
CA TYR A 499 28.51 19.16 4.83
C TYR A 499 27.73 17.90 5.22
N ILE A 500 28.38 17.04 5.99
CA ILE A 500 27.77 15.88 6.60
C ILE A 500 27.84 16.07 8.11
N SER A 501 26.71 15.97 8.80
CA SER A 501 26.65 16.10 10.25
C SER A 501 25.78 15.02 10.87
N ARG A 502 26.10 14.68 12.12
CA ARG A 502 25.23 13.86 12.96
C ARG A 502 24.07 14.65 13.56
N TYR A 503 24.20 15.98 13.61
CA TYR A 503 23.27 16.89 14.26
C TYR A 503 22.79 17.97 13.29
N SER A 504 21.58 18.48 13.50
CA SER A 504 21.02 19.55 12.66
C SER A 504 21.75 20.90 12.82
N SER A 505 22.73 21.00 13.72
CA SER A 505 23.46 22.24 14.01
C SER A 505 24.64 22.52 13.08
N PHE A 506 25.08 21.54 12.26
CA PHE A 506 26.18 21.66 11.28
C PHE A 506 27.38 22.50 11.77
N LYS A 507 28.15 21.95 12.71
CA LYS A 507 29.36 22.59 13.26
C LYS A 507 30.65 22.15 12.55
N GLU A 508 30.53 21.16 11.67
CA GLU A 508 31.61 20.51 10.95
C GLU A 508 32.08 21.34 9.75
N SER A 509 33.34 21.15 9.36
CA SER A 509 33.87 21.66 8.09
C SER A 509 33.25 20.89 6.91
N PRO A 510 33.15 21.50 5.72
CA PRO A 510 32.61 20.83 4.53
C PRO A 510 33.49 19.64 4.12
N VAL A 511 32.85 18.52 3.79
CA VAL A 511 33.49 17.28 3.31
C VAL A 511 33.85 17.33 1.82
N ALA A 512 33.22 18.23 1.07
CA ALA A 512 33.53 18.48 -0.34
C ALA A 512 33.27 19.95 -0.71
N LYS A 513 34.03 20.46 -1.69
CA LYS A 513 33.80 21.75 -2.34
C LYS A 513 34.09 21.63 -3.82
N GLY A 514 33.35 22.33 -4.68
CA GLY A 514 33.60 22.26 -6.11
C GLY A 514 32.75 23.20 -6.96
N LYS A 515 32.93 23.10 -8.28
CA LYS A 515 32.10 23.77 -9.28
C LYS A 515 31.39 22.72 -10.14
N ALA A 516 30.08 22.84 -10.30
CA ALA A 516 29.37 22.00 -11.27
C ALA A 516 29.52 22.56 -12.67
N ARG A 517 29.48 21.69 -13.68
CA ARG A 517 29.67 22.04 -15.09
C ARG A 517 28.52 21.62 -16.00
N ASP A 518 27.62 20.78 -15.48
CA ASP A 518 26.45 20.27 -16.19
C ASP A 518 25.32 19.94 -15.20
N GLY A 519 24.18 19.51 -15.75
CA GLY A 519 22.96 19.23 -15.01
C GLY A 519 22.97 17.95 -14.17
N MET A 520 24.00 17.10 -14.26
CA MET A 520 24.11 15.85 -13.49
C MET A 520 25.46 15.79 -12.78
N VAL A 521 25.48 16.25 -11.53
CA VAL A 521 26.69 16.41 -10.74
C VAL A 521 26.85 15.23 -9.80
N GLU A 522 27.89 14.41 -9.99
CA GLU A 522 28.31 13.40 -9.02
C GLU A 522 29.41 13.97 -8.11
N ILE A 523 29.16 13.97 -6.81
CA ILE A 523 30.06 14.55 -5.81
C ILE A 523 30.51 13.43 -4.87
N LYS A 524 31.77 13.00 -5.00
CA LYS A 524 32.40 12.01 -4.15
C LYS A 524 33.21 12.71 -3.06
N PHE A 525 33.18 12.14 -1.85
CA PHE A 525 33.97 12.60 -0.72
C PHE A 525 34.39 11.39 0.15
N PRO A 526 35.39 11.54 1.03
CA PRO A 526 35.75 10.45 1.95
C PRO A 526 34.51 9.92 2.70
N ASN A 527 34.46 8.60 2.90
CA ASN A 527 33.36 7.96 3.61
C ASN A 527 33.09 8.67 4.94
N THR A 528 31.94 9.35 5.05
CA THR A 528 31.62 10.19 6.20
C THR A 528 30.35 9.69 6.87
N PHE A 529 30.43 9.43 8.17
CA PHE A 529 29.30 8.97 8.96
C PHE A 529 28.44 10.16 9.41
N GLY A 530 27.17 10.17 9.03
CA GLY A 530 26.25 11.22 9.44
C GLY A 530 24.81 10.99 9.00
N ARG A 531 23.93 11.88 9.45
CA ARG A 531 22.48 11.84 9.21
C ARG A 531 22.01 13.00 8.36
N TYR A 532 22.62 14.16 8.53
CA TYR A 532 22.23 15.38 7.85
C TYR A 532 23.24 15.70 6.76
N ILE A 533 22.72 15.90 5.54
CA ILE A 533 23.49 16.41 4.41
C ILE A 533 23.05 17.85 4.17
N LYS A 534 23.98 18.80 4.20
CA LYS A 534 23.71 20.18 3.79
C LYS A 534 24.53 20.48 2.55
N ILE A 535 23.84 20.96 1.52
CA ILE A 535 24.41 21.47 0.28
C ILE A 535 24.27 22.99 0.36
N VAL A 536 25.38 23.71 0.27
CA VAL A 536 25.39 25.17 0.16
C VAL A 536 25.86 25.52 -1.24
N GLN A 537 25.03 26.21 -2.01
CA GLN A 537 25.43 26.83 -3.25
C GLN A 537 26.24 28.10 -2.91
N THR A 538 27.44 28.24 -3.46
CA THR A 538 28.38 29.33 -3.14
C THR A 538 28.76 30.21 -4.33
N GLY A 539 28.25 29.91 -5.54
CA GLY A 539 28.52 30.67 -6.76
C GLY A 539 27.49 31.76 -7.03
N SER A 540 27.66 32.54 -8.09
CA SER A 540 26.70 33.57 -8.51
C SER A 540 26.33 33.42 -9.98
N ASP A 541 25.05 33.54 -10.31
CA ASP A 541 24.54 33.59 -11.69
C ASP A 541 23.24 34.40 -11.73
N ASN A 542 23.22 35.45 -12.55
CA ASN A 542 22.08 36.37 -12.63
C ASN A 542 20.97 35.88 -13.56
N ALA A 543 21.21 34.85 -14.38
CA ALA A 543 20.29 34.38 -15.41
C ALA A 543 19.67 33.00 -15.08
N SER A 544 20.39 32.13 -14.36
CA SER A 544 19.91 30.79 -14.00
C SER A 544 19.45 30.69 -12.56
N TRP A 545 18.51 29.77 -12.31
CA TRP A 545 18.12 29.38 -10.97
C TRP A 545 19.00 28.23 -10.48
N TRP A 546 18.91 27.90 -9.20
CA TRP A 546 19.37 26.60 -8.71
C TRP A 546 18.18 25.67 -8.51
N SER A 547 18.25 24.50 -9.13
CA SER A 547 17.22 23.47 -9.16
C SER A 547 17.80 22.09 -8.82
N ILE A 548 16.98 21.26 -8.16
CA ILE A 548 17.23 19.84 -7.91
C ILE A 548 15.94 19.09 -8.27
N ALA A 549 15.99 18.35 -9.36
CA ALA A 549 14.97 17.36 -9.72
C ALA A 549 15.13 16.10 -8.89
N GLU A 550 16.37 15.62 -8.72
CA GLU A 550 16.64 14.44 -7.90
C GLU A 550 18.01 14.55 -7.21
N LEU A 551 18.01 14.32 -5.89
CA LEU A 551 19.17 14.17 -5.03
C LEU A 551 19.28 12.72 -4.60
N LYS A 552 20.31 12.03 -5.08
CA LYS A 552 20.63 10.67 -4.64
C LYS A 552 21.77 10.69 -3.63
N VAL A 553 21.63 9.90 -2.58
CA VAL A 553 22.68 9.68 -1.58
C VAL A 553 23.33 8.34 -1.84
N HIS A 554 24.65 8.34 -1.97
CA HIS A 554 25.42 7.12 -2.13
C HIS A 554 25.86 6.66 -0.75
N SER A 555 25.14 5.71 -0.18
CA SER A 555 25.49 5.00 1.06
C SER A 555 26.19 3.67 0.77
N LEU A 556 26.96 3.16 1.73
CA LEU A 556 27.49 1.79 1.69
C LEU A 556 26.61 0.90 2.56
N SER A 557 26.09 -0.20 2.02
CA SER A 557 25.41 -1.21 2.83
C SER A 557 26.40 -2.29 3.30
N ALA A 558 26.15 -2.88 4.47
CA ALA A 558 26.97 -3.96 5.00
C ALA A 558 26.87 -5.27 4.19
N VAL A 559 25.83 -5.41 3.35
CA VAL A 559 25.60 -6.58 2.48
C VAL A 559 26.43 -6.49 1.19
N GLU A 560 26.75 -5.27 0.74
CA GLU A 560 27.53 -5.03 -0.49
C GLU A 560 29.06 -5.09 -0.27
N LEU A 561 29.53 -5.25 0.98
CA LEU A 561 30.94 -5.43 1.31
C LEU A 561 31.37 -6.87 1.02
N ALA A 562 32.16 -7.06 -0.03
CA ALA A 562 32.84 -8.32 -0.32
C ALA A 562 34.35 -8.16 -0.15
N SER A 563 34.92 -8.86 0.83
CA SER A 563 36.36 -9.10 0.89
C SER A 563 36.74 -10.29 0.01
N ASP A 564 37.89 -10.26 -0.64
CA ASP A 564 38.44 -11.43 -1.35
C ASP A 564 38.81 -12.55 -0.38
N ILE A 565 39.30 -12.18 0.80
CA ILE A 565 39.80 -13.08 1.84
C ILE A 565 39.16 -12.71 3.16
N HIS A 566 38.36 -13.61 3.74
CA HIS A 566 37.71 -13.37 5.02
C HIS A 566 38.65 -13.68 6.19
N ILE A 567 38.68 -12.81 7.21
CA ILE A 567 39.49 -13.06 8.43
C ILE A 567 39.01 -14.30 9.20
N SER A 568 37.76 -14.72 9.01
CA SER A 568 37.20 -15.96 9.58
C SER A 568 37.78 -17.23 8.96
N ASP A 569 38.50 -17.12 7.85
CA ASP A 569 39.18 -18.23 7.18
C ASP A 569 40.71 -18.21 7.44
N LEU A 570 41.17 -17.27 8.26
CA LEU A 570 42.57 -17.09 8.66
C LEU A 570 42.75 -17.44 10.14
N GLU A 571 43.94 -17.93 10.50
CA GLU A 571 44.33 -18.12 11.89
C GLU A 571 44.96 -16.81 12.41
N PRO A 572 44.46 -16.22 13.51
CA PRO A 572 45.07 -15.02 14.07
C PRO A 572 46.41 -15.34 14.74
N VAL A 573 47.35 -14.40 14.68
CA VAL A 573 48.61 -14.45 15.44
C VAL A 573 48.33 -14.41 16.94
N LYS A 574 47.31 -13.62 17.33
CA LYS A 574 46.89 -13.45 18.72
C LYS A 574 45.39 -13.19 18.77
N SER A 575 44.71 -13.77 19.75
CA SER A 575 43.31 -13.44 20.07
C SER A 575 43.13 -13.49 21.58
N VAL A 576 42.71 -12.38 22.17
CA VAL A 576 42.46 -12.25 23.60
C VAL A 576 41.13 -11.51 23.80
N GLN A 577 40.33 -11.95 24.76
CA GLN A 577 39.12 -11.25 25.19
C GLN A 577 38.85 -11.54 26.66
N GLN A 578 38.02 -10.72 27.29
CA GLN A 578 37.75 -10.80 28.73
C GLN A 578 37.12 -12.14 29.14
N PHE A 579 36.19 -12.68 28.34
CA PHE A 579 35.47 -13.91 28.65
C PHE A 579 35.53 -14.90 27.49
N GLU A 580 35.71 -16.19 27.80
CA GLU A 580 35.82 -17.29 26.82
C GLU A 580 36.83 -17.03 25.67
N LYS A 581 36.74 -17.83 24.60
CA LYS A 581 37.49 -17.64 23.34
C LYS A 581 36.57 -17.10 22.25
N MET A 582 37.13 -16.33 21.32
CA MET A 582 36.42 -15.83 20.14
C MET A 582 35.75 -16.98 19.38
N LYS A 583 34.65 -16.69 18.68
CA LYS A 583 33.93 -17.68 17.88
C LYS A 583 34.04 -17.33 16.41
N VAL A 584 34.40 -18.32 15.59
CA VAL A 584 34.52 -18.16 14.14
C VAL A 584 33.18 -18.55 13.49
N ASN A 585 32.66 -17.68 12.60
CA ASN A 585 31.39 -17.84 11.89
C ASN A 585 30.16 -18.02 12.79
N LYS A 586 30.27 -17.62 14.06
CA LYS A 586 29.23 -17.62 15.07
C LYS A 586 29.43 -16.41 15.97
N SER A 587 28.35 -15.93 16.56
CA SER A 587 28.41 -14.93 17.63
C SER A 587 29.08 -15.49 18.88
N TYR A 588 29.43 -14.59 19.80
CA TYR A 588 29.94 -14.95 21.13
C TYR A 588 29.05 -16.00 21.83
N MET A 589 27.72 -15.88 21.71
CA MET A 589 26.72 -16.79 22.30
C MET A 589 26.49 -18.09 21.50
N ASN A 590 27.37 -18.44 20.55
CA ASN A 590 27.21 -19.58 19.63
C ASN A 590 25.95 -19.53 18.74
N SER A 591 25.33 -18.37 18.60
CA SER A 591 24.20 -18.11 17.68
C SER A 591 24.72 -17.64 16.31
N PRO A 592 23.87 -17.54 15.25
CA PRO A 592 24.29 -16.93 13.99
C PRO A 592 24.88 -15.53 14.20
N LEU A 593 25.86 -15.11 13.41
CA LEU A 593 26.36 -13.72 13.47
C LEU A 593 25.23 -12.79 13.02
N GLN A 594 24.71 -11.95 13.90
CA GLN A 594 23.64 -11.02 13.56
C GLN A 594 23.95 -9.63 14.09
N ILE A 595 23.96 -8.64 13.19
CA ILE A 595 24.08 -7.23 13.53
C ILE A 595 23.12 -6.41 12.67
N ALA A 596 22.57 -5.33 13.23
CA ALA A 596 21.63 -4.44 12.57
C ALA A 596 20.50 -5.20 11.80
N GLY A 597 19.97 -6.26 12.43
CA GLY A 597 18.90 -7.09 11.88
C GLY A 597 19.31 -8.07 10.79
N THR A 598 20.57 -8.06 10.34
CA THR A 598 21.05 -8.90 9.23
C THR A 598 21.88 -10.06 9.75
N VAL A 599 21.61 -11.27 9.23
CA VAL A 599 22.36 -12.49 9.58
C VAL A 599 23.48 -12.71 8.57
N TYR A 600 24.69 -12.95 9.06
CA TYR A 600 25.90 -13.14 8.29
C TYR A 600 26.45 -14.56 8.43
N LYS A 601 26.99 -15.09 7.33
CA LYS A 601 27.60 -16.42 7.30
C LYS A 601 29.08 -16.41 7.72
N LYS A 602 29.76 -15.27 7.54
CA LYS A 602 31.21 -15.13 7.70
C LYS A 602 31.52 -13.98 8.65
N GLY A 603 32.42 -14.23 9.60
CA GLY A 603 32.84 -13.24 10.58
C GLY A 603 33.37 -13.85 11.88
N ILE A 604 33.64 -12.99 12.86
CA ILE A 604 34.14 -13.33 14.18
C ILE A 604 33.22 -12.72 15.25
N GLY A 605 32.74 -13.55 16.18
CA GLY A 605 32.04 -13.12 17.38
C GLY A 605 32.98 -13.02 18.58
N THR A 606 32.89 -11.92 19.32
CA THR A 606 33.76 -11.54 20.44
C THR A 606 32.96 -10.97 21.61
N HIS A 607 33.60 -10.86 22.77
CA HIS A 607 33.10 -10.09 23.91
C HIS A 607 34.09 -8.96 24.22
N ALA A 608 33.62 -7.72 24.39
CA ALA A 608 34.49 -6.60 24.74
C ALA A 608 34.97 -6.67 26.21
N PRO A 609 36.17 -6.19 26.56
CA PRO A 609 37.24 -5.84 25.64
C PRO A 609 37.81 -7.08 24.94
N SER A 610 38.09 -6.94 23.64
CA SER A 610 38.76 -7.97 22.83
C SER A 610 39.81 -7.38 21.90
N GLU A 611 40.82 -8.17 21.58
CA GLU A 611 41.90 -7.86 20.65
C GLU A 611 42.21 -9.09 19.79
N ILE A 612 42.24 -8.91 18.46
CA ILE A 612 42.62 -9.93 17.48
C ILE A 612 43.69 -9.36 16.56
N ILE A 613 44.80 -10.06 16.40
CA ILE A 613 45.94 -9.67 15.55
C ILE A 613 46.07 -10.65 14.38
N TYR A 614 46.18 -10.13 13.17
CA TYR A 614 46.48 -10.88 11.95
C TYR A 614 47.74 -10.33 11.29
N GLU A 615 48.56 -11.23 10.74
CA GLU A 615 49.68 -10.87 9.86
C GLU A 615 49.13 -10.35 8.52
N LEU A 616 49.69 -9.23 8.04
CA LEU A 616 49.35 -8.66 6.75
C LEU A 616 50.27 -9.20 5.66
N LYS A 617 49.69 -9.55 4.51
CA LYS A 617 50.45 -9.99 3.35
C LYS A 617 50.61 -8.87 2.32
N PRO A 618 51.69 -8.84 1.52
CA PRO A 618 51.94 -7.79 0.53
C PRO A 618 50.81 -7.57 -0.49
N GLU A 619 50.02 -8.62 -0.76
CA GLU A 619 48.85 -8.56 -1.65
C GLU A 619 47.62 -7.87 -1.03
N TYR A 620 47.55 -7.69 0.29
CA TYR A 620 46.41 -7.04 0.94
C TYR A 620 46.49 -5.53 0.74
N LYS A 621 45.49 -4.97 0.06
CA LYS A 621 45.44 -3.53 -0.26
C LYS A 621 44.47 -2.76 0.61
N ARG A 622 43.36 -3.39 0.99
CA ARG A 622 42.35 -2.78 1.85
C ARG A 622 41.82 -3.78 2.87
N PHE A 623 41.48 -3.28 4.04
CA PHE A 623 40.69 -4.00 5.03
C PHE A 623 39.26 -3.47 5.03
N VAL A 624 38.29 -4.38 4.94
CA VAL A 624 36.86 -4.07 5.03
C VAL A 624 36.21 -4.88 6.13
N ALA A 625 35.25 -4.30 6.84
CA ALA A 625 34.43 -5.02 7.81
C ALA A 625 33.12 -4.27 8.07
N ALA A 626 32.03 -5.00 8.33
CA ALA A 626 30.91 -4.46 9.07
C ALA A 626 30.99 -4.92 10.52
N VAL A 627 30.66 -4.05 11.47
CA VAL A 627 30.79 -4.32 12.90
C VAL A 627 29.54 -3.89 13.65
N GLY A 628 29.19 -4.61 14.72
CA GLY A 628 28.04 -4.26 15.56
C GLY A 628 27.89 -5.15 16.79
N VAL A 629 27.00 -4.73 17.69
CA VAL A 629 26.61 -5.55 18.84
C VAL A 629 25.68 -6.67 18.37
N ASP A 630 25.85 -7.86 18.93
CA ASP A 630 25.10 -9.06 18.55
C ASP A 630 23.61 -8.94 18.87
N ASP A 631 22.78 -9.20 17.85
CA ASP A 631 21.32 -9.03 17.96
C ASP A 631 20.61 -10.22 18.63
N ASN A 632 21.23 -11.42 18.69
CA ASN A 632 20.60 -12.64 19.20
C ASN A 632 20.35 -12.63 20.71
N ASN A 633 20.93 -11.65 21.40
CA ASN A 633 20.72 -11.39 22.81
C ASN A 633 19.25 -11.02 23.10
N THR A 634 18.45 -11.93 23.67
CA THR A 634 17.00 -11.73 23.88
C THR A 634 16.66 -11.41 25.35
N GLY A 635 16.64 -10.12 25.68
CA GLY A 635 16.14 -9.62 26.97
C GLY A 635 15.97 -8.10 26.94
N THR A 636 15.04 -7.56 27.73
CA THR A 636 14.74 -6.11 27.75
C THR A 636 15.83 -5.25 28.41
N ASP A 637 16.76 -5.88 29.13
CA ASP A 637 17.83 -5.21 29.88
C ASP A 637 19.19 -5.25 29.13
N TYR A 638 19.20 -5.73 27.88
CA TYR A 638 20.42 -5.84 27.06
C TYR A 638 20.78 -4.51 26.38
N GLN A 639 21.69 -3.76 26.99
CA GLN A 639 22.19 -2.46 26.48
C GLN A 639 23.71 -2.49 26.20
N GLY A 640 24.20 -3.55 25.54
CA GLY A 640 25.61 -3.61 25.13
C GLY A 640 25.96 -2.45 24.20
N GLU A 641 27.07 -1.78 24.48
CA GLU A 641 27.59 -0.63 23.75
C GLU A 641 29.09 -0.75 23.63
N VAL A 642 29.59 -0.80 22.40
CA VAL A 642 31.02 -1.05 22.14
C VAL A 642 31.62 -0.02 21.18
N ILE A 643 32.93 0.14 21.24
CA ILE A 643 33.72 0.92 20.28
C ILE A 643 34.69 -0.03 19.58
N PHE A 644 34.63 -0.07 18.26
CA PHE A 644 35.55 -0.85 17.44
C PHE A 644 36.71 0.02 16.99
N LYS A 645 37.92 -0.54 16.98
CA LYS A 645 39.14 0.14 16.50
C LYS A 645 39.95 -0.78 15.61
N VAL A 646 40.61 -0.19 14.62
CA VAL A 646 41.52 -0.88 13.72
C VAL A 646 42.87 -0.17 13.76
N TYR A 647 43.89 -0.91 14.21
CA TYR A 647 45.28 -0.49 14.20
C TYR A 647 46.04 -1.24 13.12
N VAL A 648 47.01 -0.59 12.49
CA VAL A 648 47.99 -1.22 11.60
C VAL A 648 49.37 -0.76 12.05
N ASP A 649 50.26 -1.72 12.33
CA ASP A 649 51.59 -1.48 12.93
C ASP A 649 51.54 -0.47 14.09
N ASP A 650 50.62 -0.72 15.04
CA ASP A 650 50.30 0.12 16.20
C ASP A 650 49.76 1.53 15.94
N GLN A 651 49.58 1.94 14.68
CA GLN A 651 48.91 3.18 14.33
C GLN A 651 47.40 2.98 14.23
N LEU A 652 46.61 3.76 14.99
CA LEU A 652 45.15 3.79 14.85
C LEU A 652 44.77 4.38 13.49
N LEU A 653 44.20 3.56 12.61
CA LEU A 653 43.73 3.99 11.30
C LEU A 653 42.24 4.33 11.29
N ALA A 654 41.43 3.62 12.07
CA ALA A 654 40.00 3.90 12.17
C ALA A 654 39.42 3.50 13.52
N GLU A 655 38.41 4.25 13.96
CA GLU A 655 37.62 4.02 15.16
C GLU A 655 36.14 4.23 14.82
N SER A 656 35.27 3.35 15.31
CA SER A 656 33.82 3.54 15.21
C SER A 656 33.33 4.53 16.26
N PRO A 657 32.17 5.18 16.08
CA PRO A 657 31.44 5.73 17.22
C PRO A 657 31.04 4.62 18.20
N ILE A 658 30.42 4.97 19.33
CA ILE A 658 29.71 3.99 20.17
C ILE A 658 28.66 3.29 19.30
N VAL A 659 28.75 1.97 19.20
CA VAL A 659 27.83 1.12 18.46
C VAL A 659 27.00 0.34 19.47
N ALA A 660 25.70 0.62 19.49
CA ALA A 660 24.73 -0.09 20.32
C ALA A 660 24.05 -1.22 19.53
N LYS A 661 23.28 -2.07 20.24
CA LYS A 661 22.42 -3.10 19.62
C LYS A 661 21.53 -2.51 18.52
N GLY A 662 21.39 -3.23 17.40
CA GLY A 662 20.64 -2.78 16.23
C GLY A 662 21.34 -1.72 15.36
N GLN A 663 22.53 -1.26 15.76
CA GLN A 663 23.39 -0.41 14.93
C GLN A 663 24.54 -1.22 14.33
N ASN A 664 25.10 -0.71 13.24
CA ASN A 664 26.38 -1.17 12.72
C ASN A 664 27.28 -0.01 12.30
N TYR A 665 28.54 -0.32 12.11
CA TYR A 665 29.53 0.56 11.51
C TYR A 665 30.31 -0.21 10.43
N ILE A 666 30.79 0.49 9.41
CA ILE A 666 31.54 -0.11 8.31
C ILE A 666 32.96 0.46 8.32
N PHE A 667 33.94 -0.44 8.40
CA PHE A 667 35.33 -0.15 8.10
C PHE A 667 35.60 -0.42 6.63
N ASP A 668 36.29 0.53 6.01
CA ASP A 668 36.84 0.42 4.67
C ASP A 668 38.14 1.24 4.65
N ILE A 669 39.26 0.54 4.83
CA ILE A 669 40.55 1.13 5.19
C ILE A 669 41.58 0.72 4.15
N GLU A 670 42.25 1.70 3.55
CA GLU A 670 43.43 1.46 2.72
C GLU A 670 44.62 1.09 3.61
N LEU A 671 45.30 -0.02 3.28
CA LEU A 671 46.43 -0.52 4.05
C LEU A 671 47.72 0.13 3.57
N PRO A 672 48.59 0.61 4.47
CA PRO A 672 49.92 1.10 4.11
C PRO A 672 50.74 0.05 3.35
N CYS A 673 51.54 0.50 2.39
CA CYS A 673 52.49 -0.37 1.71
C CYS A 673 53.50 -0.94 2.72
N ASN A 674 53.64 -2.27 2.74
CA ASN A 674 54.53 -3.03 3.63
C ASN A 674 54.14 -3.00 5.11
N ALA A 675 52.84 -2.88 5.42
CA ALA A 675 52.39 -3.10 6.79
C ALA A 675 52.54 -4.58 7.18
N ASP A 676 52.94 -4.84 8.43
CA ASP A 676 53.26 -6.19 8.93
C ASP A 676 52.07 -6.81 9.67
N GLU A 677 51.30 -6.02 10.43
CA GLU A 677 50.16 -6.53 11.18
C GLU A 677 48.95 -5.58 11.24
N ILE A 678 47.77 -6.19 11.37
CA ILE A 678 46.52 -5.49 11.68
C ILE A 678 45.95 -6.00 12.99
N ARG A 679 45.55 -5.06 13.85
CA ARG A 679 45.00 -5.33 15.18
C ARG A 679 43.60 -4.77 15.29
N LEU A 680 42.64 -5.68 15.42
CA LEU A 680 41.20 -5.43 15.53
C LEU A 680 40.81 -5.43 17.00
N VAL A 681 40.29 -4.31 17.50
CA VAL A 681 40.01 -4.10 18.92
C VAL A 681 38.55 -3.76 19.11
N VAL A 682 37.94 -4.32 20.16
CA VAL A 682 36.62 -3.93 20.66
C VAL A 682 36.81 -3.48 22.10
N ASN A 683 36.38 -2.27 22.41
CA ASN A 683 36.36 -1.71 23.76
C ASN A 683 34.93 -1.55 24.27
N GLU A 684 34.75 -1.62 25.59
CA GLU A 684 33.52 -1.22 26.27
C GLU A 684 33.30 0.29 26.09
N ALA A 685 32.04 0.71 25.93
CA ALA A 685 31.69 2.13 25.81
C ALA A 685 31.12 2.74 27.11
N ASN A 686 30.73 1.92 28.10
CA ASN A 686 30.12 2.32 29.37
C ASN A 686 30.71 1.57 30.58
N GLU A 687 30.26 1.86 31.81
CA GLU A 687 30.84 1.33 33.07
C GLU A 687 30.35 -0.08 33.46
N GLY A 688 30.44 -1.06 32.56
CA GLY A 688 30.32 -2.47 32.95
C GLY A 688 30.26 -3.46 31.79
N PRO A 689 30.80 -4.67 31.94
CA PRO A 689 31.00 -5.64 30.85
C PRO A 689 29.71 -6.35 30.38
N ASN A 690 28.54 -5.90 30.84
CA ASN A 690 27.31 -6.66 30.63
C ASN A 690 26.81 -6.46 29.19
N PHE A 691 26.86 -7.54 28.41
CA PHE A 691 26.23 -7.68 27.09
C PHE A 691 26.97 -7.04 25.90
N ASP A 692 28.26 -6.77 26.05
CA ASP A 692 29.15 -6.26 25.00
C ASP A 692 29.61 -7.35 24.02
N HIS A 693 28.66 -8.14 23.54
CA HIS A 693 28.89 -9.16 22.52
C HIS A 693 29.00 -8.46 21.17
N ALA A 694 30.19 -8.49 20.57
CA ALA A 694 30.52 -7.75 19.36
C ALA A 694 30.84 -8.70 18.21
N ASN A 695 30.31 -8.39 17.03
CA ASN A 695 30.55 -9.16 15.81
C ASN A 695 31.33 -8.30 14.80
N TRP A 696 32.39 -8.89 14.25
CA TRP A 696 33.02 -8.46 12.99
C TRP A 696 32.46 -9.35 11.88
N VAL A 697 31.65 -8.81 10.96
CA VAL A 697 30.97 -9.57 9.89
C VAL A 697 31.40 -9.09 8.52
N ASN A 698 31.42 -10.01 7.54
CA ASN A 698 31.99 -9.77 6.20
C ASN A 698 33.38 -9.11 6.25
N SER A 699 34.13 -9.39 7.31
CA SER A 699 35.41 -8.77 7.61
C SER A 699 36.55 -9.49 6.89
N GLY A 700 37.45 -8.76 6.25
CA GLY A 700 38.47 -9.36 5.40
C GLY A 700 39.30 -8.37 4.60
N PHE A 701 40.13 -8.91 3.71
CA PHE A 701 41.06 -8.16 2.87
C PHE A 701 40.62 -8.16 1.41
N ILE A 702 40.82 -7.03 0.73
CA ILE A 702 40.70 -6.90 -0.72
C ILE A 702 42.11 -6.85 -1.31
N THR A 703 42.32 -7.63 -2.36
CA THR A 703 43.63 -7.85 -3.01
C THR A 703 43.78 -7.11 -4.34
N LYS A 704 42.69 -6.53 -4.86
CA LYS A 704 42.64 -5.86 -6.17
C LYS A 704 42.19 -4.42 -6.09
#